data_AF-A0A2E4E398-F1
#
_entry.id   AF-A0A2E4E398-F1
#
_cell.length_a   1.000
_cell.length_b   1.000
_cell.length_c   1.000
_cell.angle_alpha   90.00
_cell.angle_beta   90.00
_cell.angle_gamma   90.00
#
_symmetry.space_group_name_H-M   'P 1'
#
loop_
_entity.id
_entity.type
_entity.pdbx_description
1 polymer ?
#
loop_
_entity_poly.entity_id
_entity_poly.type
_entity_poly.pdbx_seq_one_letter_code
_entity_poly.pdbx_strand_id
1 'polypeptide(L)'
;MIFKNAKHQVNRKAKIILIIFGSIVFFFVGVFFQRFGLYGEKIAPYFAQMKRELKTNSTNNKLENISIDIPFINYNTIEEKRLEALRISKLINNDEYVSAHATYKGKKVKIKIRLKGDYIDHLSGDKWSFRVRVNSDETIMGMKQFSLHHPSQRLYLNEWLYHKIMKKEDIISLRYEFVNLRVNGKVLGIYALEEHFDKRLLEHNKRKESIIIRFDENRMWEEFIQFRPYRDRKIPGYGGFYSSDIDAFQSGNIRSDYQLKLQFLKAAKLLSDFRSNSKKTSEVFDIDRLSKFFALSDILGSEHGARWHNARFYFNPFTNVLEPISFDGNPNYTKSVICNTSSGYHSYYQKFFDDVEFYKKYLQYLSKYSDQSFGNQIINDYQEELSSLEDIIRSEWEDYNFSFDFITSNSNYIRTLLSPNRIVDVNIIAKDNKNLKLSIGNLQFFPITNLHLFLPDSTVIYLPESLIISGKNNEEHLSYEKLHFSISDDLKILENDKLHIGFNFIGLNEVKYEPILGYDYTFYEVPSDVKKEAPNYHKFNFIYEEVNSGKIFFKIGNHKLKGPIIFPPNKMIYINEGTTLDMSLNSYIYSKSPFTMKGTVDNPIKFYSSDTSAGGILIDRPETESFFENVQFYNLGQNVQENLGITGAVTIYESKASIKNCKFYNNFSEDALNVVRSTFNISNTSFSNNLRDALDVDYCNGEINNSFFSFSGNDAIDISGSKINLNQIEIHYANDKGISVGESSNLNAKNIKIHNSNIGVASKDLSNVQIQDLEIKTSEIGLAVFQKKPEFGPAKLNITNGTLFSCNVEYLLENKSTLTLNNKNLKDTIIDVSSLIY
;
A
#
# COMPACT_ATOMS: atom_id res chain seq x y z
N MET A 1 -10.30 -39.31 -100.00
CA MET A 1 -10.77 -38.21 -100.87
C MET A 1 -11.41 -37.15 -99.97
N ILE A 2 -10.72 -36.03 -99.80
CA ILE A 2 -11.21 -34.67 -99.46
C ILE A 2 -12.16 -34.51 -98.25
N PHE A 3 -11.62 -34.02 -97.13
CA PHE A 3 -12.06 -32.83 -96.37
C PHE A 3 -10.87 -32.42 -95.48
N LYS A 4 -9.86 -31.72 -95.99
CA LYS A 4 -9.76 -30.25 -96.14
C LYS A 4 -10.13 -29.49 -94.86
N ASN A 5 -9.08 -29.13 -94.11
CA ASN A 5 -8.85 -27.86 -93.41
C ASN A 5 -10.05 -27.22 -92.67
N ALA A 6 -10.11 -27.46 -91.37
CA ALA A 6 -10.49 -26.42 -90.41
C ALA A 6 -9.43 -26.36 -89.29
N LYS A 7 -8.35 -25.60 -89.54
CA LYS A 7 -7.56 -25.02 -88.44
C LYS A 7 -8.47 -24.02 -87.73
N HIS A 8 -9.32 -24.48 -86.81
CA HIS A 8 -9.84 -23.59 -85.80
C HIS A 8 -8.68 -23.22 -84.87
N GLN A 9 -7.96 -22.17 -85.24
CA GLN A 9 -7.30 -21.34 -84.25
C GLN A 9 -8.41 -20.85 -83.32
N VAL A 10 -8.65 -21.58 -82.23
CA VAL A 10 -9.37 -21.04 -81.09
C VAL A 10 -8.60 -19.77 -80.74
N ASN A 11 -9.23 -18.63 -81.04
CA ASN A 11 -8.66 -17.31 -80.88
C ASN A 11 -7.97 -17.25 -79.50
N ARG A 12 -6.77 -16.68 -79.40
CA ARG A 12 -6.03 -16.60 -78.13
C ARG A 12 -6.94 -16.01 -77.03
N LYS A 13 -7.85 -15.10 -77.40
CA LYS A 13 -8.94 -14.60 -76.54
C LYS A 13 -9.90 -15.69 -76.07
N ALA A 14 -10.36 -16.60 -76.94
CA ALA A 14 -11.26 -17.69 -76.59
C ALA A 14 -10.59 -18.72 -75.66
N LYS A 15 -9.29 -19.03 -75.83
CA LYS A 15 -8.55 -19.87 -74.86
C LYS A 15 -8.44 -19.19 -73.49
N ILE A 16 -8.15 -17.89 -73.46
CA ILE A 16 -8.09 -17.11 -72.22
C ILE A 16 -9.47 -17.07 -71.55
N ILE A 17 -10.54 -16.87 -72.31
CA ILE A 17 -11.92 -16.89 -71.79
C ILE A 17 -12.25 -18.27 -71.22
N LEU A 18 -11.87 -19.36 -71.87
CA LEU A 18 -12.10 -20.72 -71.37
C LEU A 18 -11.32 -21.02 -70.09
N ILE A 19 -10.08 -20.53 -69.99
CA ILE A 19 -9.27 -20.63 -68.77
C ILE A 19 -9.89 -19.80 -67.64
N ILE A 20 -10.28 -18.55 -67.91
CA ILE A 20 -10.93 -17.68 -66.91
C ILE A 20 -12.26 -18.29 -66.47
N PHE A 21 -13.08 -18.78 -67.41
CA PHE A 21 -14.34 -19.45 -67.10
C PHE A 21 -14.13 -20.72 -66.29
N GLY A 22 -13.14 -21.55 -66.67
CA GLY A 22 -12.75 -22.74 -65.90
C GLY A 22 -12.31 -22.38 -64.48
N SER A 23 -11.46 -21.36 -64.31
CA SER A 23 -11.01 -20.88 -62.99
C SER A 23 -12.17 -20.35 -62.15
N ILE A 24 -13.13 -19.63 -62.76
CA ILE A 24 -14.33 -19.15 -62.08
C ILE A 24 -15.21 -20.32 -61.65
N VAL A 25 -15.40 -21.33 -62.51
CA VAL A 25 -16.15 -22.55 -62.15
C VAL A 25 -15.47 -23.29 -61.00
N PHE A 26 -14.14 -23.48 -61.04
CA PHE A 26 -13.39 -24.10 -59.95
C PHE A 26 -13.48 -23.28 -58.65
N PHE A 27 -13.44 -21.95 -58.74
CA PHE A 27 -13.62 -21.07 -57.59
C PHE A 27 -15.02 -21.23 -56.98
N PHE A 28 -16.08 -21.23 -57.79
CA PHE A 28 -17.45 -21.43 -57.30
C PHE A 28 -17.69 -22.85 -56.76
N VAL A 29 -17.06 -23.87 -57.35
CA VAL A 29 -17.08 -25.24 -56.82
C VAL A 29 -16.35 -25.30 -55.46
N GLY A 30 -15.22 -24.61 -55.32
CA GLY A 30 -14.51 -24.47 -54.04
C GLY A 30 -15.35 -23.75 -52.99
N VAL A 31 -15.98 -22.63 -53.35
CA VAL A 31 -16.91 -21.89 -52.48
C VAL A 31 -18.13 -22.74 -52.11
N PHE A 32 -18.65 -23.55 -53.03
CA PHE A 32 -19.73 -24.50 -52.78
C PHE A 32 -19.29 -25.59 -51.78
N PHE A 33 -18.14 -26.23 -51.99
CA PHE A 33 -17.59 -27.21 -51.05
C PHE A 33 -17.30 -26.64 -49.66
N GLN A 34 -16.91 -25.37 -49.57
CA GLN A 34 -16.67 -24.70 -48.29
C GLN A 34 -17.97 -24.25 -47.61
N ARG A 35 -18.93 -23.72 -48.37
CA ARG A 35 -20.24 -23.27 -47.86
C ARG A 35 -21.06 -24.41 -47.26
N PHE A 36 -20.94 -25.62 -47.80
CA PHE A 36 -21.62 -26.82 -47.30
C PHE A 36 -20.76 -27.67 -46.36
N GLY A 37 -19.65 -27.13 -45.85
CA GLY A 37 -18.77 -27.83 -44.90
C GLY A 37 -18.00 -29.03 -45.48
N LEU A 38 -18.29 -29.50 -46.69
CA LEU A 38 -17.67 -30.66 -47.34
C LEU A 38 -16.14 -30.62 -47.33
N TYR A 39 -15.52 -29.47 -47.59
CA TYR A 39 -14.07 -29.36 -47.56
C TYR A 39 -13.52 -29.48 -46.12
N GLY A 40 -14.08 -28.74 -45.17
CA GLY A 40 -13.60 -28.70 -43.77
C GLY A 40 -13.99 -29.92 -42.93
N GLU A 41 -15.16 -30.51 -43.17
CA GLU A 41 -15.73 -31.60 -42.37
C GLU A 41 -15.46 -32.99 -42.95
N LYS A 42 -15.23 -33.10 -44.27
CA LYS A 42 -15.01 -34.41 -44.93
C LYS A 42 -13.68 -34.51 -45.66
N ILE A 43 -13.35 -33.58 -46.56
CA ILE A 43 -12.19 -33.71 -47.46
C ILE A 43 -10.86 -33.46 -46.72
N ALA A 44 -10.73 -32.33 -46.01
CA ALA A 44 -9.51 -32.02 -45.26
C ALA A 44 -9.24 -33.05 -44.13
N PRO A 45 -10.24 -33.49 -43.34
CA PRO A 45 -10.07 -34.58 -42.39
C PRO A 45 -9.66 -35.89 -43.06
N TYR A 46 -10.23 -36.23 -44.21
CA TYR A 46 -9.87 -37.43 -44.97
C TYR A 46 -8.39 -37.41 -45.42
N PHE A 47 -7.91 -36.31 -46.00
CA PHE A 47 -6.49 -36.19 -46.38
C PHE A 47 -5.56 -36.13 -45.16
N ALA A 48 -5.98 -35.50 -44.06
CA ALA A 48 -5.22 -35.49 -42.80
C ALA A 48 -5.20 -36.87 -42.14
N GLN A 49 -6.27 -37.66 -42.26
CA GLN A 49 -6.33 -39.05 -41.82
C GLN A 49 -5.44 -39.92 -42.69
N MET A 50 -5.49 -39.78 -44.02
CA MET A 50 -4.65 -40.53 -44.95
C MET A 50 -3.16 -40.20 -44.76
N LYS A 51 -2.80 -38.92 -44.54
CA LYS A 51 -1.42 -38.50 -44.18
C LYS A 51 -0.98 -39.12 -42.85
N ARG A 52 -1.88 -39.17 -41.85
CA ARG A 52 -1.63 -39.86 -40.57
C ARG A 52 -1.45 -41.36 -40.75
N GLU A 53 -2.34 -42.05 -41.45
CA GLU A 53 -2.27 -43.50 -41.69
C GLU A 53 -0.98 -43.91 -42.42
N LEU A 54 -0.53 -43.11 -43.40
CA LEU A 54 0.74 -43.31 -44.09
C LEU A 54 1.97 -43.08 -43.18
N LYS A 55 1.92 -42.11 -42.24
CA LYS A 55 2.98 -41.85 -41.25
C LYS A 55 2.99 -42.83 -40.08
N THR A 56 1.83 -43.25 -39.59
CA THR A 56 1.71 -44.18 -38.45
C THR A 56 2.05 -45.62 -38.83
N ASN A 57 1.85 -46.01 -40.10
CA ASN A 57 2.32 -47.31 -40.58
C ASN A 57 3.85 -47.36 -40.79
N SER A 58 4.55 -46.20 -40.80
CA SER A 58 6.01 -46.13 -40.98
C SER A 58 6.80 -45.84 -39.70
N THR A 59 6.14 -45.52 -38.58
CA THR A 59 6.80 -45.11 -37.34
C THR A 59 6.89 -46.27 -36.36
N ASN A 60 7.98 -47.04 -36.46
CA ASN A 60 8.42 -47.98 -35.43
C ASN A 60 8.97 -47.18 -34.23
N ASN A 61 8.10 -46.41 -33.56
CA ASN A 61 8.49 -45.64 -32.37
C ASN A 61 8.62 -46.59 -31.16
N LYS A 62 9.41 -46.19 -30.14
CA LYS A 62 9.67 -47.03 -28.97
C LYS A 62 8.51 -47.09 -27.97
N LEU A 63 7.35 -46.51 -28.27
CA LEU A 63 6.21 -46.52 -27.36
C LEU A 63 5.57 -47.91 -27.28
N GLU A 64 5.02 -48.20 -26.11
CA GLU A 64 4.24 -49.40 -25.88
C GLU A 64 2.94 -49.38 -26.73
N ASN A 65 2.54 -50.54 -27.24
CA ASN A 65 1.36 -50.68 -28.10
C ASN A 65 0.19 -51.28 -27.31
N ILE A 66 -0.96 -50.61 -27.33
CA ILE A 66 -2.21 -51.11 -26.75
C ILE A 66 -3.25 -51.20 -27.87
N SER A 67 -3.82 -52.39 -28.06
CA SER A 67 -4.95 -52.59 -28.98
C SER A 67 -6.21 -52.91 -28.20
N ILE A 68 -7.32 -52.25 -28.51
CA ILE A 68 -8.61 -52.44 -27.85
C ILE A 68 -9.64 -52.93 -28.86
N ASP A 69 -10.25 -54.08 -28.59
CA ASP A 69 -11.35 -54.66 -29.35
C ASP A 69 -12.66 -54.52 -28.56
N ILE A 70 -13.51 -53.60 -29.00
CA ILE A 70 -14.84 -53.32 -28.46
C ILE A 70 -15.87 -54.01 -29.37
N PRO A 71 -16.66 -54.98 -28.86
CA PRO A 71 -17.74 -55.60 -29.63
C PRO A 71 -18.67 -54.55 -30.24
N PHE A 72 -19.15 -54.79 -31.46
CA PHE A 72 -19.94 -53.80 -32.23
C PHE A 72 -21.10 -53.18 -31.43
N ILE A 73 -21.90 -53.99 -30.74
CA ILE A 73 -23.02 -53.52 -29.90
C ILE A 73 -22.54 -52.56 -28.79
N ASN A 74 -21.42 -52.90 -28.15
CA ASN A 74 -20.82 -52.10 -27.09
C ASN A 74 -20.19 -50.81 -27.63
N TYR A 75 -19.60 -50.87 -28.84
CA TYR A 75 -19.06 -49.69 -29.51
C TYR A 75 -20.18 -48.70 -29.88
N ASN A 76 -21.29 -49.18 -30.44
CA ASN A 76 -22.46 -48.33 -30.73
C ASN A 76 -23.00 -47.67 -29.45
N THR A 77 -23.04 -48.39 -28.33
CA THR A 77 -23.45 -47.82 -27.03
C THR A 77 -22.54 -46.66 -26.60
N ILE A 78 -21.22 -46.80 -26.79
CA ILE A 78 -20.25 -45.72 -26.51
C ILE A 78 -20.46 -44.54 -27.48
N GLU A 79 -20.68 -44.83 -28.76
CA GLU A 79 -20.87 -43.82 -29.80
C GLU A 79 -22.16 -43.00 -29.59
N GLU A 80 -23.27 -43.64 -29.22
CA GLU A 80 -24.52 -42.97 -28.86
C GLU A 80 -24.33 -41.98 -27.70
N LYS A 81 -23.63 -42.41 -26.64
CA LYS A 81 -23.28 -41.53 -25.52
C LYS A 81 -22.40 -40.37 -25.94
N ARG A 82 -21.46 -40.59 -26.85
CA ARG A 82 -20.63 -39.51 -27.42
C ARG A 82 -21.50 -38.52 -28.18
N LEU A 83 -22.39 -38.99 -29.05
CA LEU A 83 -23.28 -38.12 -29.84
C LEU A 83 -24.21 -37.31 -28.94
N GLU A 84 -24.72 -37.91 -27.87
CA GLU A 84 -25.49 -37.21 -26.84
C GLU A 84 -24.64 -36.13 -26.16
N ALA A 85 -23.43 -36.47 -25.71
CA ALA A 85 -22.53 -35.52 -25.05
C ALA A 85 -22.17 -34.33 -25.95
N LEU A 86 -21.92 -34.58 -27.24
CA LEU A 86 -21.67 -33.54 -28.23
C LEU A 86 -22.90 -32.62 -28.41
N ARG A 87 -24.11 -33.19 -28.44
CA ARG A 87 -25.36 -32.43 -28.55
C ARG A 87 -25.59 -31.49 -27.37
N ILE A 88 -25.27 -31.94 -26.15
CA ILE A 88 -25.47 -31.13 -24.92
C ILE A 88 -24.20 -30.36 -24.49
N SER A 89 -23.11 -30.49 -25.26
CA SER A 89 -21.79 -29.90 -24.99
C SER A 89 -21.17 -30.30 -23.64
N LYS A 90 -21.51 -31.48 -23.11
CA LYS A 90 -21.03 -32.00 -21.82
C LYS A 90 -21.19 -33.51 -21.79
N LEU A 91 -20.22 -34.24 -21.23
CA LEU A 91 -20.37 -35.68 -20.98
C LEU A 91 -20.96 -35.90 -19.58
N ILE A 92 -22.11 -36.59 -19.51
CA ILE A 92 -22.70 -37.04 -18.23
C ILE A 92 -22.16 -38.44 -17.94
N ASN A 93 -21.33 -38.55 -16.91
CA ASN A 93 -20.68 -39.80 -16.54
C ASN A 93 -21.48 -40.55 -15.45
N ASN A 94 -22.29 -41.53 -15.84
CA ASN A 94 -23.03 -42.40 -14.91
C ASN A 94 -22.25 -43.66 -14.50
N ASP A 95 -20.93 -43.66 -14.71
CA ASP A 95 -20.04 -44.80 -14.41
C ASP A 95 -20.45 -46.13 -15.10
N GLU A 96 -21.16 -46.02 -16.22
CA GLU A 96 -21.61 -47.15 -17.04
C GLU A 96 -20.50 -47.60 -18.02
N TYR A 97 -19.96 -48.80 -17.76
CA TYR A 97 -18.93 -49.43 -18.58
C TYR A 97 -19.50 -50.50 -19.51
N VAL A 98 -18.93 -50.63 -20.71
CA VAL A 98 -19.16 -51.76 -21.61
C VAL A 98 -17.97 -52.72 -21.60
N SER A 99 -18.20 -53.99 -21.96
CA SER A 99 -17.13 -54.99 -22.00
C SER A 99 -16.32 -54.90 -23.29
N ALA A 100 -15.00 -55.05 -23.19
CA ALA A 100 -14.08 -55.08 -24.32
C ALA A 100 -12.87 -55.99 -24.01
N HIS A 101 -11.97 -56.15 -24.97
CA HIS A 101 -10.67 -56.80 -24.76
C HIS A 101 -9.54 -55.83 -25.09
N ALA A 102 -8.49 -55.81 -24.28
CA ALA A 102 -7.24 -55.15 -24.60
C ALA A 102 -6.18 -56.20 -24.95
N THR A 103 -5.27 -55.88 -25.87
CA THR A 103 -4.07 -56.67 -26.15
C THR A 103 -2.85 -55.82 -25.84
N TYR A 104 -1.99 -56.31 -24.95
CA TYR A 104 -0.76 -55.67 -24.53
C TYR A 104 0.36 -56.70 -24.46
N LYS A 105 1.52 -56.42 -25.07
CA LYS A 105 2.66 -57.37 -25.19
C LYS A 105 2.25 -58.78 -25.65
N GLY A 106 1.36 -58.85 -26.64
CA GLY A 106 0.84 -60.11 -27.19
C GLY A 106 -0.21 -60.83 -26.32
N LYS A 107 -0.47 -60.36 -25.09
CA LYS A 107 -1.45 -60.94 -24.18
C LYS A 107 -2.80 -60.24 -24.28
N LYS A 108 -3.86 -61.02 -24.48
CA LYS A 108 -5.24 -60.52 -24.51
C LYS A 108 -5.86 -60.57 -23.11
N VAL A 109 -6.41 -59.44 -22.67
CA VAL A 109 -6.98 -59.22 -21.34
C VAL A 109 -8.40 -58.69 -21.44
N LYS A 110 -9.30 -59.19 -20.58
CA LYS A 110 -10.68 -58.69 -20.50
C LYS A 110 -10.68 -57.33 -19.82
N ILE A 111 -11.37 -56.36 -20.40
CA ILE A 111 -11.48 -55.01 -19.85
C ILE A 111 -12.94 -54.55 -19.86
N LYS A 112 -13.21 -53.52 -19.06
CA LYS A 112 -14.37 -52.65 -19.12
C LYS A 112 -13.90 -51.28 -19.59
N ILE A 113 -14.63 -50.67 -20.50
CA ILE A 113 -14.27 -49.37 -21.08
C ILE A 113 -15.48 -48.44 -21.11
N ARG A 114 -15.24 -47.14 -20.91
CA ARG A 114 -16.23 -46.05 -21.08
C ARG A 114 -15.54 -44.78 -21.58
N LEU A 115 -16.31 -43.77 -21.98
CA LEU A 115 -15.79 -42.44 -22.27
C LEU A 115 -15.28 -41.76 -20.98
N LYS A 116 -14.25 -40.91 -21.12
CA LYS A 116 -13.67 -40.07 -20.08
C LYS A 116 -13.88 -38.59 -20.42
N GLY A 117 -13.96 -37.78 -19.36
CA GLY A 117 -13.93 -36.32 -19.44
C GLY A 117 -15.27 -35.74 -19.01
N ASP A 118 -15.27 -34.43 -18.74
CA ASP A 118 -16.52 -33.72 -18.46
C ASP A 118 -16.91 -32.83 -19.64
N TYR A 119 -15.92 -32.22 -20.31
CA TYR A 119 -16.10 -31.41 -21.50
C TYR A 119 -15.94 -32.23 -22.80
N ILE A 120 -16.45 -31.67 -23.90
CA ILE A 120 -16.47 -32.32 -25.21
C ILE A 120 -15.12 -32.31 -25.94
N ASP A 121 -14.15 -31.54 -25.45
CA ASP A 121 -12.75 -31.57 -25.91
C ASP A 121 -12.18 -33.00 -25.89
N HIS A 122 -12.48 -33.75 -24.83
CA HIS A 122 -12.13 -35.16 -24.68
C HIS A 122 -12.76 -36.10 -25.72
N LEU A 123 -13.83 -35.66 -26.41
CA LEU A 123 -14.64 -36.47 -27.33
C LEU A 123 -14.61 -35.96 -28.77
N SER A 124 -14.02 -34.79 -29.00
CA SER A 124 -13.97 -34.11 -30.29
C SER A 124 -13.05 -34.85 -31.28
N GLY A 125 -13.46 -34.87 -32.56
CA GLY A 125 -12.72 -35.57 -33.61
C GLY A 125 -12.64 -37.09 -33.41
N ASP A 126 -11.54 -37.68 -33.87
CA ASP A 126 -11.31 -39.12 -33.94
C ASP A 126 -10.59 -39.71 -32.72
N LYS A 127 -10.02 -38.88 -31.85
CA LYS A 127 -9.24 -39.33 -30.68
C LYS A 127 -10.03 -39.22 -29.38
N TRP A 128 -10.96 -40.15 -29.16
CA TRP A 128 -11.83 -40.13 -27.99
C TRP A 128 -11.07 -40.53 -26.72
N SER A 129 -11.36 -39.87 -25.62
CA SER A 129 -10.80 -40.22 -24.33
C SER A 129 -11.57 -41.38 -23.70
N PHE A 130 -10.85 -42.39 -23.23
CA PHE A 130 -11.39 -43.59 -22.63
C PHE A 130 -10.93 -43.74 -21.19
N ARG A 131 -11.79 -44.34 -20.35
CA ARG A 131 -11.42 -44.91 -19.06
C ARG A 131 -11.52 -46.42 -19.14
N VAL A 132 -10.42 -47.09 -18.81
CA VAL A 132 -10.26 -48.55 -18.90
C VAL A 132 -10.14 -49.13 -17.50
N ARG A 133 -10.91 -50.20 -17.23
CA ARG A 133 -10.80 -51.05 -16.04
C ARG A 133 -10.44 -52.46 -16.50
N VAL A 134 -9.35 -53.03 -16.01
CA VAL A 134 -8.94 -54.41 -16.31
C VAL A 134 -9.72 -55.37 -15.41
N ASN A 135 -10.47 -56.30 -16.01
CA ASN A 135 -11.17 -57.36 -15.29
C ASN A 135 -10.21 -58.57 -15.12
N SER A 136 -10.34 -59.36 -14.04
CA SER A 136 -9.45 -60.48 -13.61
C SER A 136 -8.26 -60.04 -12.72
N ASP A 137 -7.38 -60.98 -12.35
CA ASP A 137 -6.13 -60.72 -11.59
C ASP A 137 -5.02 -60.06 -12.43
N GLU A 138 -5.21 -59.93 -13.74
CA GLU A 138 -4.26 -59.34 -14.69
C GLU A 138 -4.09 -57.82 -14.59
N THR A 139 -2.97 -57.27 -15.07
CA THR A 139 -2.74 -55.82 -15.15
C THR A 139 -2.18 -55.43 -16.52
N ILE A 140 -2.37 -54.17 -16.91
CA ILE A 140 -1.71 -53.57 -18.07
C ILE A 140 -0.73 -52.53 -17.54
N MET A 141 0.56 -52.67 -17.85
CA MET A 141 1.63 -51.82 -17.31
C MET A 141 1.59 -51.70 -15.76
N GLY A 142 1.13 -52.75 -15.08
CA GLY A 142 0.97 -52.79 -13.62
C GLY A 142 -0.24 -51.99 -13.09
N MET A 143 -1.19 -51.61 -13.95
CA MET A 143 -2.41 -50.87 -13.59
C MET A 143 -3.66 -51.73 -13.74
N LYS A 144 -4.64 -51.53 -12.85
CA LYS A 144 -6.01 -52.06 -12.97
C LYS A 144 -6.97 -51.05 -13.57
N GLN A 145 -6.72 -49.77 -13.35
CA GLN A 145 -7.54 -48.69 -13.89
C GLN A 145 -6.62 -47.59 -14.43
N PHE A 146 -6.92 -47.12 -15.64
CA PHE A 146 -6.20 -46.03 -16.27
C PHE A 146 -7.08 -45.34 -17.30
N SER A 147 -6.66 -44.16 -17.69
CA SER A 147 -7.26 -43.35 -18.73
C SER A 147 -6.38 -43.35 -19.96
N LEU A 148 -6.99 -43.31 -21.15
CA LEU A 148 -6.32 -43.06 -22.42
C LEU A 148 -6.95 -41.80 -22.99
N HIS A 149 -6.19 -40.72 -23.15
CA HIS A 149 -6.71 -39.48 -23.72
C HIS A 149 -5.74 -38.83 -24.70
N HIS A 150 -6.25 -37.87 -25.46
CA HIS A 150 -5.43 -37.04 -26.33
C HIS A 150 -4.37 -36.29 -25.48
N PRO A 151 -3.06 -36.34 -25.82
CA PRO A 151 -2.00 -35.68 -25.04
C PRO A 151 -2.24 -34.19 -24.73
N SER A 152 -2.83 -33.44 -25.67
CA SER A 152 -3.18 -32.03 -25.48
C SER A 152 -4.12 -31.73 -24.31
N GLN A 153 -4.92 -32.71 -23.83
CA GLN A 153 -5.86 -32.49 -22.71
C GLN A 153 -5.14 -32.24 -21.38
N ARG A 154 -3.82 -32.46 -21.35
CA ARG A 154 -2.91 -32.22 -20.22
C ARG A 154 -1.59 -31.60 -20.70
N LEU A 155 -1.64 -30.75 -21.73
CA LEU A 155 -0.46 -30.03 -22.22
C LEU A 155 0.75 -30.93 -22.60
N TYR A 156 0.50 -32.12 -23.16
CA TYR A 156 1.52 -33.03 -23.68
C TYR A 156 2.60 -33.42 -22.65
N LEU A 157 3.87 -33.06 -22.90
CA LEU A 157 5.02 -33.44 -22.07
C LEU A 157 5.06 -32.67 -20.74
N ASN A 158 4.33 -31.55 -20.62
CA ASN A 158 4.30 -30.77 -19.39
C ASN A 158 3.75 -31.61 -18.22
N GLU A 159 2.62 -32.31 -18.40
CA GLU A 159 2.04 -33.17 -17.36
C GLU A 159 2.92 -34.38 -17.05
N TRP A 160 3.58 -34.93 -18.07
CA TRP A 160 4.56 -36.01 -17.89
C TRP A 160 5.71 -35.55 -16.97
N LEU A 161 6.29 -34.39 -17.26
CA LEU A 161 7.38 -33.82 -16.46
C LEU A 161 6.90 -33.50 -15.04
N TYR A 162 5.70 -32.97 -14.89
CA TYR A 162 5.08 -32.70 -13.59
C TYR A 162 5.04 -33.93 -12.69
N HIS A 163 4.55 -35.08 -13.20
CA HIS A 163 4.53 -36.31 -12.42
C HIS A 163 5.95 -36.85 -12.11
N LYS A 164 6.93 -36.66 -13.00
CA LYS A 164 8.32 -37.05 -12.76
C LYS A 164 8.94 -36.23 -11.62
N ILE A 165 8.75 -34.91 -11.64
CA ILE A 165 9.26 -33.99 -10.60
C ILE A 165 8.56 -34.26 -9.25
N MET A 166 7.23 -34.38 -9.25
CA MET A 166 6.47 -34.67 -8.02
C MET A 166 6.92 -36.00 -7.39
N LYS A 167 7.11 -37.04 -8.20
CA LYS A 167 7.62 -38.34 -7.72
C LYS A 167 9.05 -38.24 -7.16
N LYS A 168 9.92 -37.46 -7.80
CA LYS A 168 11.31 -37.24 -7.34
C LYS A 168 11.36 -36.62 -5.95
N GLU A 169 10.42 -35.72 -5.65
CA GLU A 169 10.30 -35.06 -4.34
C GLU A 169 9.41 -35.83 -3.33
N ASP A 170 9.18 -37.13 -3.60
CA ASP A 170 8.40 -38.06 -2.78
C ASP A 170 6.93 -37.63 -2.57
N ILE A 171 6.32 -37.00 -3.57
CA ILE A 171 4.88 -36.76 -3.63
C ILE A 171 4.24 -37.88 -4.45
N ILE A 172 3.15 -38.45 -3.95
CA ILE A 172 2.44 -39.56 -4.62
C ILE A 172 2.02 -39.07 -6.01
N SER A 173 2.50 -39.75 -7.05
CA SER A 173 2.30 -39.32 -8.43
C SER A 173 1.81 -40.45 -9.30
N LEU A 174 0.94 -40.11 -10.24
CA LEU A 174 0.38 -41.05 -11.21
C LEU A 174 1.47 -41.50 -12.20
N ARG A 175 1.40 -42.75 -12.65
CA ARG A 175 2.07 -43.15 -13.89
C ARG A 175 1.39 -42.43 -15.04
N TYR A 176 2.12 -41.54 -15.69
CA TYR A 176 1.69 -40.80 -16.87
C TYR A 176 2.69 -41.08 -17.99
N GLU A 177 2.28 -41.78 -19.04
CA GLU A 177 3.17 -42.25 -20.11
C GLU A 177 2.49 -42.10 -21.49
N PHE A 178 3.25 -42.23 -22.58
CA PHE A 178 2.70 -42.21 -23.94
C PHE A 178 2.66 -43.61 -24.55
N VAL A 179 1.57 -43.93 -25.24
CA VAL A 179 1.34 -45.24 -25.88
C VAL A 179 0.79 -45.08 -27.28
N ASN A 180 1.05 -46.05 -28.16
CA ASN A 180 0.33 -46.16 -29.43
C ASN A 180 -0.98 -46.92 -29.21
N LEU A 181 -2.10 -46.30 -29.60
CA LEU A 181 -3.42 -46.88 -29.44
C LEU A 181 -4.01 -47.35 -30.77
N ARG A 182 -4.54 -48.57 -30.77
CA ARG A 182 -5.42 -49.11 -31.83
C ARG A 182 -6.76 -49.46 -31.22
N VAL A 183 -7.87 -49.09 -31.86
CA VAL A 183 -9.23 -49.46 -31.44
C VAL A 183 -9.97 -50.07 -32.61
N ASN A 184 -10.54 -51.27 -32.45
CA ASN A 184 -11.28 -51.99 -33.49
C ASN A 184 -10.57 -52.03 -34.86
N GLY A 185 -9.27 -52.29 -34.84
CA GLY A 185 -8.42 -52.33 -36.04
C GLY A 185 -7.93 -50.96 -36.53
N LYS A 186 -8.58 -49.84 -36.18
CA LYS A 186 -8.17 -48.48 -36.56
C LYS A 186 -6.98 -48.01 -35.71
N VAL A 187 -5.90 -47.59 -36.37
CA VAL A 187 -4.74 -46.96 -35.70
C VAL A 187 -5.13 -45.53 -35.33
N LEU A 188 -5.14 -45.22 -34.02
CA LEU A 188 -5.47 -43.88 -33.53
C LEU A 188 -4.24 -43.05 -33.16
N GLY A 189 -3.02 -43.58 -33.32
CA GLY A 189 -1.76 -42.89 -33.06
C GLY A 189 -1.43 -42.80 -31.56
N ILE A 190 -0.73 -41.72 -31.18
CA ILE A 190 -0.20 -41.52 -29.83
C ILE A 190 -1.30 -41.04 -28.88
N TYR A 191 -1.37 -41.69 -27.72
CA TYR A 191 -2.24 -41.35 -26.60
C TYR A 191 -1.42 -41.15 -25.34
N ALA A 192 -1.89 -40.27 -24.46
CA ALA A 192 -1.42 -40.24 -23.08
C ALA A 192 -2.20 -41.26 -22.27
N LEU A 193 -1.46 -42.08 -21.54
CA LEU A 193 -1.95 -43.03 -20.55
C LEU A 193 -1.76 -42.40 -19.17
N GLU A 194 -2.85 -42.23 -18.43
CA GLU A 194 -2.86 -41.66 -17.08
C GLU A 194 -3.42 -42.69 -16.09
N GLU A 195 -2.62 -43.10 -15.11
CA GLU A 195 -3.02 -44.01 -14.04
C GLU A 195 -4.25 -43.49 -13.27
N HIS A 196 -5.08 -44.40 -12.74
CA HIS A 196 -6.23 -44.03 -11.93
C HIS A 196 -6.05 -44.43 -10.45
N PHE A 197 -6.91 -43.89 -9.59
CA PHE A 197 -6.80 -44.01 -8.13
C PHE A 197 -7.26 -45.39 -7.64
N ASP A 198 -6.29 -46.25 -7.37
CA ASP A 198 -6.48 -47.51 -6.66
C ASP A 198 -5.21 -47.86 -5.85
N LYS A 199 -5.22 -48.99 -5.12
CA LYS A 199 -4.09 -49.36 -4.27
C LYS A 199 -2.76 -49.56 -4.99
N ARG A 200 -2.76 -49.91 -6.28
CA ARG A 200 -1.52 -50.07 -7.06
C ARG A 200 -0.81 -48.75 -7.24
N LEU A 201 -1.54 -47.62 -7.30
CA LEU A 201 -0.94 -46.29 -7.28
C LEU A 201 -0.12 -46.10 -6.00
N LEU A 202 -0.70 -46.47 -4.86
CA LEU A 202 -0.04 -46.37 -3.56
C LEU A 202 1.18 -47.29 -3.50
N GLU A 203 1.02 -48.56 -3.86
CA GLU A 203 2.11 -49.56 -3.90
C GLU A 203 3.26 -49.11 -4.82
N HIS A 204 2.95 -48.56 -6.00
CA HIS A 204 3.94 -48.03 -6.94
C HIS A 204 4.70 -46.82 -6.37
N ASN A 205 4.04 -46.03 -5.54
CA ASN A 205 4.64 -44.93 -4.80
C ASN A 205 5.25 -45.40 -3.46
N LYS A 206 5.39 -46.70 -3.19
CA LYS A 206 5.92 -47.25 -1.92
C LYS A 206 5.09 -46.86 -0.68
N ARG A 207 3.78 -46.68 -0.85
CA ARG A 207 2.80 -46.47 0.23
C ARG A 207 2.04 -47.76 0.52
N LYS A 208 1.63 -47.93 1.78
CA LYS A 208 0.76 -49.04 2.21
C LYS A 208 -0.65 -48.81 1.65
N GLU A 209 -1.38 -49.90 1.39
CA GLU A 209 -2.80 -49.82 1.04
C GLU A 209 -3.60 -49.10 2.14
N SER A 210 -4.38 -48.09 1.74
CA SER A 210 -5.26 -47.28 2.57
C SER A 210 -6.21 -46.48 1.66
N ILE A 211 -6.82 -45.43 2.19
CA ILE A 211 -7.85 -44.63 1.54
C ILE A 211 -7.25 -43.51 0.70
N ILE A 212 -7.74 -43.38 -0.54
CA ILE A 212 -7.58 -42.19 -1.35
C ILE A 212 -8.90 -41.41 -1.30
N ILE A 213 -8.87 -40.23 -0.69
CA ILE A 213 -10.01 -39.41 -0.32
C ILE A 213 -10.00 -38.07 -1.07
N ARG A 214 -11.18 -37.46 -1.27
CA ARG A 214 -11.35 -36.17 -1.91
C ARG A 214 -12.60 -35.44 -1.42
N PHE A 215 -12.71 -34.17 -1.80
CA PHE A 215 -14.00 -33.48 -1.86
C PHE A 215 -14.67 -33.83 -3.20
N ASP A 216 -15.91 -34.34 -3.13
CA ASP A 216 -16.67 -34.75 -4.30
C ASP A 216 -17.19 -33.54 -5.08
N GLU A 217 -16.95 -33.54 -6.38
CA GLU A 217 -17.26 -32.44 -7.28
C GLU A 217 -18.63 -32.56 -7.98
N ASN A 218 -19.44 -33.58 -7.71
CA ASN A 218 -20.68 -33.80 -8.48
C ASN A 218 -21.68 -32.64 -8.35
N ARG A 219 -21.92 -32.15 -7.11
CA ARG A 219 -22.80 -30.98 -6.88
C ARG A 219 -22.31 -29.71 -7.57
N MET A 220 -20.99 -29.55 -7.69
CA MET A 220 -20.37 -28.42 -8.42
C MET A 220 -20.79 -28.46 -9.89
N TRP A 221 -20.73 -29.64 -10.51
CA TRP A 221 -21.11 -29.82 -11.91
C TRP A 221 -22.62 -29.72 -12.12
N GLU A 222 -23.43 -30.26 -11.21
CA GLU A 222 -24.90 -30.10 -11.23
C GLU A 222 -25.30 -28.61 -11.21
N GLU A 223 -24.73 -27.85 -10.27
CA GLU A 223 -24.98 -26.40 -10.17
C GLU A 223 -24.48 -25.66 -11.42
N PHE A 224 -23.27 -25.96 -11.88
CA PHE A 224 -22.70 -25.36 -13.08
C PHE A 224 -23.60 -25.59 -14.30
N ILE A 225 -24.13 -26.80 -14.49
CA ILE A 225 -25.02 -27.14 -15.61
C ILE A 225 -26.36 -26.42 -15.46
N GLN A 226 -26.97 -26.47 -14.27
CA GLN A 226 -28.28 -25.85 -14.01
C GLN A 226 -28.25 -24.34 -14.22
N PHE A 227 -27.18 -23.67 -13.78
CA PHE A 227 -27.05 -22.22 -13.85
C PHE A 227 -26.25 -21.71 -15.06
N ARG A 228 -25.77 -22.59 -15.95
CA ARG A 228 -25.07 -22.22 -17.20
C ARG A 228 -25.80 -21.16 -18.04
N PRO A 229 -27.14 -21.14 -18.15
CA PRO A 229 -27.86 -20.10 -18.90
C PRO A 229 -27.81 -18.70 -18.25
N TYR A 230 -27.36 -18.59 -16.99
CA TYR A 230 -27.41 -17.37 -16.19
C TYR A 230 -26.01 -16.87 -15.79
N ARG A 231 -25.02 -16.96 -16.69
CA ARG A 231 -23.59 -16.71 -16.38
C ARG A 231 -23.30 -15.35 -15.74
N ASP A 232 -24.14 -14.35 -16.00
CA ASP A 232 -23.98 -12.99 -15.45
C ASP A 232 -24.64 -12.80 -14.07
N ARG A 233 -25.21 -13.87 -13.48
CA ARG A 233 -25.88 -13.86 -12.18
C ARG A 233 -25.11 -14.67 -11.16
N LYS A 234 -25.27 -14.30 -9.88
CA LYS A 234 -24.74 -15.09 -8.76
C LYS A 234 -25.44 -16.45 -8.71
N ILE A 235 -24.65 -17.51 -8.57
CA ILE A 235 -25.14 -18.88 -8.33
C ILE A 235 -25.40 -19.10 -6.83
N PRO A 236 -26.28 -20.04 -6.44
CA PRO A 236 -26.63 -20.31 -5.03
C PRO A 236 -25.46 -20.77 -4.14
N GLY A 237 -24.46 -21.44 -4.73
CA GLY A 237 -23.27 -21.94 -4.06
C GLY A 237 -23.39 -23.33 -3.44
N TYR A 238 -24.44 -24.12 -3.76
CA TYR A 238 -24.60 -25.46 -3.19
C TYR A 238 -23.60 -26.48 -3.77
N GLY A 239 -22.93 -26.14 -4.86
CA GLY A 239 -21.82 -26.90 -5.44
C GLY A 239 -20.44 -26.48 -4.95
N GLY A 240 -20.35 -25.60 -3.95
CA GLY A 240 -19.10 -25.06 -3.44
C GLY A 240 -18.33 -25.99 -2.49
N PHE A 241 -17.10 -25.58 -2.16
CA PHE A 241 -16.20 -26.30 -1.23
C PHE A 241 -16.85 -26.60 0.14
N TYR A 242 -17.64 -25.66 0.68
CA TYR A 242 -18.27 -25.81 1.99
C TYR A 242 -19.47 -26.78 2.01
N SER A 243 -20.02 -27.13 0.85
CA SER A 243 -21.19 -28.00 0.70
C SER A 243 -20.90 -29.30 -0.05
N SER A 244 -19.65 -29.52 -0.49
CA SER A 244 -19.24 -30.75 -1.14
C SER A 244 -19.30 -31.94 -0.19
N ASP A 245 -19.65 -33.11 -0.71
CA ASP A 245 -19.52 -34.34 0.05
C ASP A 245 -18.04 -34.75 0.14
N ILE A 246 -17.69 -35.59 1.11
CA ILE A 246 -16.36 -36.19 1.20
C ILE A 246 -16.50 -37.66 0.85
N ASP A 247 -15.84 -38.10 -0.22
CA ASP A 247 -15.88 -39.47 -0.72
C ASP A 247 -14.47 -40.03 -0.95
N ALA A 248 -14.41 -41.30 -1.33
CA ALA A 248 -13.16 -42.01 -1.58
C ALA A 248 -13.28 -42.92 -2.80
N PHE A 249 -12.14 -43.10 -3.48
CA PHE A 249 -12.05 -44.05 -4.59
C PHE A 249 -12.17 -45.49 -4.09
N GLN A 250 -12.63 -46.39 -4.95
CA GLN A 250 -12.87 -47.80 -4.60
C GLN A 250 -13.90 -47.97 -3.47
N SER A 251 -14.92 -47.10 -3.39
CA SER A 251 -15.94 -47.08 -2.33
C SER A 251 -16.62 -48.44 -2.09
N GLY A 252 -16.80 -49.27 -3.12
CA GLY A 252 -17.29 -50.64 -2.99
C GLY A 252 -16.42 -51.51 -2.09
N ASN A 253 -15.10 -51.50 -2.33
CA ASN A 253 -14.13 -52.26 -1.52
C ASN A 253 -14.05 -51.72 -0.09
N ILE A 254 -14.10 -50.40 0.06
CA ILE A 254 -14.08 -49.73 1.36
C ILE A 254 -15.29 -50.14 2.21
N ARG A 255 -16.48 -50.26 1.61
CA ARG A 255 -17.70 -50.67 2.33
C ARG A 255 -17.63 -52.13 2.81
N SER A 256 -16.97 -53.00 2.05
CA SER A 256 -16.85 -54.43 2.38
C SER A 256 -15.73 -54.75 3.37
N ASP A 257 -14.70 -53.90 3.48
CA ASP A 257 -13.56 -54.12 4.37
C ASP A 257 -13.67 -53.23 5.63
N TYR A 258 -13.71 -53.86 6.81
CA TYR A 258 -13.88 -53.14 8.08
C TYR A 258 -12.73 -52.17 8.38
N GLN A 259 -11.48 -52.55 8.08
CA GLN A 259 -10.31 -51.70 8.34
C GLN A 259 -10.29 -50.50 7.40
N LEU A 260 -10.54 -50.72 6.10
CA LEU A 260 -10.66 -49.63 5.14
C LEU A 260 -11.82 -48.69 5.50
N LYS A 261 -12.96 -49.22 5.94
CA LYS A 261 -14.09 -48.39 6.40
C LYS A 261 -13.70 -47.50 7.58
N LEU A 262 -12.99 -48.03 8.57
CA LEU A 262 -12.51 -47.23 9.71
C LEU A 262 -11.50 -46.15 9.28
N GLN A 263 -10.56 -46.50 8.40
CA GLN A 263 -9.61 -45.54 7.83
C GLN A 263 -10.33 -44.43 7.06
N PHE A 264 -11.39 -44.76 6.31
CA PHE A 264 -12.19 -43.78 5.58
C PHE A 264 -12.89 -42.82 6.54
N LEU A 265 -13.51 -43.32 7.60
CA LEU A 265 -14.18 -42.47 8.60
C LEU A 265 -13.19 -41.50 9.27
N LYS A 266 -11.96 -41.95 9.57
CA LYS A 266 -10.90 -41.09 10.12
C LYS A 266 -10.48 -40.02 9.11
N ALA A 267 -10.17 -40.41 7.88
CA ALA A 267 -9.76 -39.50 6.82
C ALA A 267 -10.85 -38.46 6.51
N ALA A 268 -12.12 -38.89 6.45
CA ALA A 268 -13.25 -38.01 6.22
C ALA A 268 -13.46 -37.02 7.38
N LYS A 269 -13.28 -37.48 8.62
CA LYS A 269 -13.31 -36.60 9.80
C LYS A 269 -12.20 -35.55 9.74
N LEU A 270 -10.98 -35.93 9.37
CA LEU A 270 -9.86 -34.99 9.22
C LEU A 270 -10.14 -33.89 8.17
N LEU A 271 -10.62 -34.25 6.98
CA LEU A 271 -11.00 -33.26 5.96
C LEU A 271 -12.18 -32.39 6.40
N SER A 272 -13.16 -32.95 7.09
CA SER A 272 -14.28 -32.19 7.66
C SER A 272 -13.81 -31.21 8.73
N ASP A 273 -12.84 -31.60 9.56
CA ASP A 273 -12.30 -30.77 10.63
C ASP A 273 -11.46 -29.61 10.09
N PHE A 274 -10.64 -29.90 9.06
CA PHE A 274 -9.95 -28.87 8.29
C PHE A 274 -10.92 -27.88 7.67
N ARG A 275 -11.95 -28.36 6.96
CA ARG A 275 -12.95 -27.51 6.29
C ARG A 275 -13.69 -26.58 7.27
N SER A 276 -13.98 -27.08 8.48
CA SER A 276 -14.67 -26.34 9.54
C SER A 276 -13.75 -25.46 10.40
N ASN A 277 -12.44 -25.40 10.11
CA ASN A 277 -11.43 -24.74 10.95
C ASN A 277 -11.37 -25.29 12.39
N SER A 278 -11.84 -26.51 12.65
CA SER A 278 -11.71 -27.14 13.97
C SER A 278 -10.35 -27.80 14.20
N LYS A 279 -9.58 -28.02 13.12
CA LYS A 279 -8.18 -28.41 13.15
C LYS A 279 -7.36 -27.55 12.20
N LYS A 280 -6.12 -27.27 12.59
CA LYS A 280 -5.13 -26.61 11.74
C LYS A 280 -4.60 -27.56 10.67
N THR A 281 -3.92 -27.00 9.68
CA THR A 281 -3.27 -27.73 8.60
C THR A 281 -2.32 -28.81 9.11
N SER A 282 -1.45 -28.48 10.07
CA SER A 282 -0.45 -29.37 10.70
C SER A 282 -1.06 -30.54 11.47
N GLU A 283 -2.31 -30.45 11.88
CA GLU A 283 -3.03 -31.52 12.57
C GLU A 283 -3.74 -32.49 11.62
N VAL A 284 -3.79 -32.16 10.33
CA VAL A 284 -4.58 -32.89 9.32
C VAL A 284 -3.70 -33.46 8.21
N PHE A 285 -2.66 -32.74 7.82
CA PHE A 285 -1.81 -33.09 6.67
C PHE A 285 -0.36 -33.35 7.07
N ASP A 286 0.33 -34.15 6.28
CA ASP A 286 1.80 -34.24 6.32
C ASP A 286 2.38 -32.92 5.80
N ILE A 287 2.87 -32.07 6.72
CA ILE A 287 3.33 -30.71 6.39
C ILE A 287 4.51 -30.72 5.42
N ASP A 288 5.44 -31.66 5.55
CA ASP A 288 6.61 -31.71 4.66
C ASP A 288 6.19 -31.97 3.21
N ARG A 289 5.35 -32.98 2.98
CA ARG A 289 4.87 -33.32 1.64
C ARG A 289 3.87 -32.31 1.09
N LEU A 290 3.00 -31.75 1.93
CA LEU A 290 2.04 -30.73 1.51
C LEU A 290 2.75 -29.42 1.11
N SER A 291 3.73 -28.98 1.88
CA SER A 291 4.50 -27.77 1.56
C SER A 291 5.30 -27.93 0.26
N LYS A 292 5.90 -29.10 0.02
CA LYS A 292 6.54 -29.41 -1.28
C LYS A 292 5.54 -29.37 -2.43
N PHE A 293 4.37 -29.99 -2.25
CA PHE A 293 3.32 -30.02 -3.28
C PHE A 293 2.88 -28.60 -3.67
N PHE A 294 2.61 -27.72 -2.70
CA PHE A 294 2.18 -26.34 -2.98
C PHE A 294 3.31 -25.52 -3.60
N ALA A 295 4.54 -25.61 -3.07
CA ALA A 295 5.68 -24.87 -3.62
C ALA A 295 6.01 -25.31 -5.06
N LEU A 296 5.99 -26.62 -5.35
CA LEU A 296 6.16 -27.13 -6.71
C LEU A 296 4.97 -26.77 -7.61
N SER A 297 3.76 -26.67 -7.07
CA SER A 297 2.60 -26.19 -7.83
C SER A 297 2.79 -24.75 -8.29
N ASP A 298 3.40 -23.88 -7.49
CA ASP A 298 3.73 -22.51 -7.91
C ASP A 298 4.88 -22.48 -8.93
N ILE A 299 5.92 -23.29 -8.74
CA ILE A 299 7.09 -23.35 -9.65
C ILE A 299 6.70 -23.90 -11.02
N LEU A 300 5.92 -24.97 -11.05
CA LEU A 300 5.48 -25.62 -12.28
C LEU A 300 4.21 -24.96 -12.87
N GLY A 301 3.64 -23.98 -12.18
CA GLY A 301 2.35 -23.36 -12.50
C GLY A 301 1.24 -24.39 -12.69
N SER A 302 1.15 -25.34 -11.76
CA SER A 302 0.21 -26.45 -11.75
C SER A 302 -0.84 -26.33 -10.65
N GLU A 303 -1.27 -25.09 -10.38
CA GLU A 303 -2.32 -24.73 -9.40
C GLU A 303 -3.63 -25.48 -9.66
N HIS A 304 -3.89 -25.89 -10.91
CA HIS A 304 -5.09 -26.62 -11.28
C HIS A 304 -5.28 -27.91 -10.46
N GLY A 305 -4.20 -28.64 -10.18
CA GLY A 305 -4.22 -29.86 -9.36
C GLY A 305 -4.41 -29.59 -7.86
N ALA A 306 -4.15 -28.37 -7.39
CA ALA A 306 -4.28 -27.99 -5.99
C ALA A 306 -5.71 -27.53 -5.61
N ARG A 307 -6.56 -27.21 -6.60
CA ARG A 307 -7.95 -26.76 -6.38
C ARG A 307 -8.76 -27.81 -5.61
N TRP A 308 -9.66 -27.38 -4.75
CA TRP A 308 -10.41 -28.29 -3.86
C TRP A 308 -11.10 -29.48 -4.56
N HIS A 309 -11.62 -29.29 -5.78
CA HIS A 309 -12.32 -30.33 -6.55
C HIS A 309 -11.37 -31.27 -7.29
N ASN A 310 -10.09 -30.90 -7.44
CA ASN A 310 -9.03 -31.73 -8.03
C ASN A 310 -8.09 -32.32 -6.98
N ALA A 311 -7.98 -31.70 -5.80
CA ALA A 311 -7.13 -32.15 -4.72
C ALA A 311 -7.52 -33.58 -4.30
N ARG A 312 -6.52 -34.46 -4.28
CA ARG A 312 -6.63 -35.86 -3.86
C ARG A 312 -5.65 -36.12 -2.75
N PHE A 313 -6.08 -36.88 -1.74
CA PHE A 313 -5.25 -37.17 -0.57
C PHE A 313 -5.20 -38.66 -0.29
N TYR A 314 -4.04 -39.13 0.12
CA TYR A 314 -3.84 -40.47 0.69
C TYR A 314 -3.86 -40.37 2.21
N PHE A 315 -4.67 -41.20 2.86
CA PHE A 315 -4.62 -41.34 4.31
C PHE A 315 -3.51 -42.29 4.73
N ASN A 316 -2.45 -41.77 5.34
CA ASN A 316 -1.35 -42.60 5.82
C ASN A 316 -1.77 -43.29 7.14
N PRO A 317 -1.92 -44.63 7.15
CA PRO A 317 -2.44 -45.34 8.32
C PRO A 317 -1.44 -45.41 9.49
N PHE A 318 -0.17 -45.05 9.28
CA PHE A 318 0.86 -45.04 10.31
C PHE A 318 0.92 -43.69 11.03
N THR A 319 0.86 -42.59 10.28
CA THR A 319 0.92 -41.23 10.84
C THR A 319 -0.46 -40.66 11.16
N ASN A 320 -1.54 -41.26 10.64
CA ASN A 320 -2.92 -40.78 10.74
C ASN A 320 -3.12 -39.34 10.21
N VAL A 321 -2.33 -38.93 9.22
CA VAL A 321 -2.51 -37.66 8.50
C VAL A 321 -2.62 -37.90 6.99
N LEU A 322 -2.99 -36.85 6.26
CA LEU A 322 -3.22 -36.87 4.82
C LEU A 322 -1.97 -36.43 4.04
N GLU A 323 -1.56 -37.20 3.04
CA GLU A 323 -0.53 -36.84 2.06
C GLU A 323 -1.20 -36.38 0.74
N PRO A 324 -0.67 -35.35 0.05
CA PRO A 324 -1.18 -34.94 -1.26
C PRO A 324 -0.84 -35.98 -2.34
N ILE A 325 -1.71 -36.08 -3.34
CA ILE A 325 -1.49 -36.85 -4.57
C ILE A 325 -1.53 -35.88 -5.75
N SER A 326 -0.49 -35.90 -6.59
CA SER A 326 -0.43 -35.10 -7.81
C SER A 326 -1.39 -35.63 -8.86
N PHE A 327 -2.21 -34.74 -9.43
CA PHE A 327 -3.21 -35.07 -10.45
C PHE A 327 -3.68 -33.81 -11.17
N ASP A 328 -3.82 -33.87 -12.51
CA ASP A 328 -4.43 -32.82 -13.33
C ASP A 328 -3.78 -31.45 -13.08
N GLY A 329 -2.44 -31.45 -13.15
CA GLY A 329 -1.63 -30.29 -12.82
C GLY A 329 -1.80 -29.16 -13.82
N ASN A 330 -1.92 -29.48 -15.11
CA ASN A 330 -1.86 -28.54 -16.24
C ASN A 330 -0.71 -27.52 -16.11
N PRO A 331 0.56 -27.97 -16.03
CA PRO A 331 1.71 -27.12 -15.73
C PRO A 331 1.93 -26.07 -16.83
N ASN A 332 1.96 -24.80 -16.44
CA ASN A 332 2.06 -23.66 -17.35
C ASN A 332 2.66 -22.43 -16.65
N TYR A 333 2.66 -21.28 -17.32
CA TYR A 333 3.00 -20.00 -16.71
C TYR A 333 1.98 -19.62 -15.64
N THR A 334 2.45 -19.21 -14.47
CA THR A 334 1.59 -18.71 -13.39
C THR A 334 1.47 -17.19 -13.41
N LYS A 335 0.36 -16.68 -12.89
CA LYS A 335 0.10 -15.23 -12.69
C LYS A 335 0.22 -14.81 -11.22
N SER A 336 0.19 -15.77 -10.30
CA SER A 336 0.20 -15.55 -8.85
C SER A 336 0.76 -16.78 -8.14
N VAL A 337 1.13 -16.63 -6.88
CA VAL A 337 1.40 -17.78 -6.01
C VAL A 337 0.14 -18.20 -5.25
N ILE A 338 0.02 -19.48 -4.88
CA ILE A 338 -1.19 -20.03 -4.23
C ILE A 338 -1.55 -19.26 -2.94
N CYS A 339 -0.55 -18.85 -2.15
CA CYS A 339 -0.79 -18.08 -0.92
C CYS A 339 -1.32 -16.65 -1.15
N ASN A 340 -1.30 -16.16 -2.39
CA ASN A 340 -1.80 -14.83 -2.76
C ASN A 340 -2.53 -14.87 -4.12
N THR A 341 -3.45 -15.84 -4.26
CA THR A 341 -4.27 -15.93 -5.47
C THR A 341 -5.53 -15.08 -5.33
N SER A 342 -5.90 -14.39 -6.42
CA SER A 342 -7.17 -13.69 -6.59
C SER A 342 -8.27 -14.59 -7.18
N SER A 343 -8.01 -15.90 -7.30
CA SER A 343 -8.98 -16.85 -7.83
C SER A 343 -10.19 -17.03 -6.90
N GLY A 344 -11.30 -17.55 -7.44
CA GLY A 344 -12.47 -17.97 -6.65
C GLY A 344 -12.19 -19.07 -5.61
N TYR A 345 -10.94 -19.54 -5.51
CA TYR A 345 -10.47 -20.55 -4.56
C TYR A 345 -9.70 -19.93 -3.38
N HIS A 346 -9.55 -18.60 -3.31
CA HIS A 346 -8.81 -17.92 -2.25
C HIS A 346 -9.18 -18.42 -0.84
N SER A 347 -10.48 -18.47 -0.52
CA SER A 347 -10.96 -18.92 0.80
C SER A 347 -10.62 -20.38 1.15
N TYR A 348 -10.38 -21.23 0.16
CA TYR A 348 -9.92 -22.60 0.37
C TYR A 348 -8.41 -22.63 0.64
N TYR A 349 -7.63 -21.88 -0.15
CA TYR A 349 -6.17 -21.84 0.04
C TYR A 349 -5.78 -21.15 1.34
N GLN A 350 -6.45 -20.06 1.71
CA GLN A 350 -6.19 -19.32 2.94
C GLN A 350 -6.19 -20.23 4.18
N LYS A 351 -7.11 -21.21 4.25
CA LYS A 351 -7.16 -22.18 5.35
C LYS A 351 -5.85 -22.93 5.58
N PHE A 352 -5.09 -23.20 4.52
CA PHE A 352 -3.80 -23.86 4.66
C PHE A 352 -2.78 -22.92 5.32
N PHE A 353 -2.76 -21.66 4.88
CA PHE A 353 -1.79 -20.62 5.28
C PHE A 353 -2.12 -19.92 6.61
N ASP A 354 -3.34 -20.09 7.14
CA ASP A 354 -3.68 -19.70 8.51
C ASP A 354 -2.84 -20.47 9.56
N ASP A 355 -2.25 -21.60 9.17
CA ASP A 355 -1.29 -22.34 9.98
C ASP A 355 0.16 -21.89 9.71
N VAL A 356 0.73 -21.19 10.69
CA VAL A 356 2.11 -20.68 10.67
C VAL A 356 3.15 -21.78 10.42
N GLU A 357 2.94 -23.01 10.90
CA GLU A 357 3.90 -24.10 10.70
C GLU A 357 3.97 -24.51 9.22
N PHE A 358 2.81 -24.65 8.58
CA PHE A 358 2.71 -24.91 7.15
C PHE A 358 3.29 -23.75 6.33
N TYR A 359 2.95 -22.51 6.67
CA TYR A 359 3.40 -21.35 5.90
C TYR A 359 4.93 -21.21 5.93
N LYS A 360 5.55 -21.39 7.10
CA LYS A 360 7.01 -21.44 7.25
C LYS A 360 7.64 -22.47 6.31
N LYS A 361 7.14 -23.70 6.35
CA LYS A 361 7.69 -24.81 5.57
C LYS A 361 7.45 -24.62 4.07
N TYR A 362 6.30 -24.07 3.68
CA TYR A 362 6.01 -23.68 2.31
C TYR A 362 7.00 -22.65 1.78
N LEU A 363 7.27 -21.55 2.51
CA LEU A 363 8.21 -20.53 2.04
C LEU A 363 9.64 -21.05 1.94
N GLN A 364 10.05 -21.96 2.83
CA GLN A 364 11.33 -22.66 2.72
C GLN A 364 11.45 -23.44 1.40
N TYR A 365 10.42 -24.21 1.04
CA TYR A 365 10.41 -24.95 -0.22
C TYR A 365 10.22 -24.06 -1.44
N LEU A 366 9.44 -22.99 -1.32
CA LEU A 366 9.25 -22.00 -2.38
C LEU A 366 10.59 -21.34 -2.73
N SER A 367 11.34 -20.90 -1.72
CA SER A 367 12.70 -20.38 -1.87
C SER A 367 13.63 -21.43 -2.50
N LYS A 368 13.68 -22.66 -1.94
CA LYS A 368 14.51 -23.76 -2.44
C LYS A 368 14.26 -24.08 -3.91
N TYR A 369 12.99 -24.25 -4.32
CA TYR A 369 12.66 -24.67 -5.67
C TYR A 369 12.71 -23.52 -6.68
N SER A 370 12.60 -22.26 -6.23
CA SER A 370 12.79 -21.08 -7.08
C SER A 370 14.26 -20.81 -7.42
N ASP A 371 15.19 -21.45 -6.73
CA ASP A 371 16.63 -21.30 -6.97
C ASP A 371 17.03 -21.79 -8.37
N GLN A 372 17.99 -21.11 -8.99
CA GLN A 372 18.45 -21.44 -10.33
C GLN A 372 19.07 -22.84 -10.42
N SER A 373 19.71 -23.31 -9.33
CA SER A 373 20.28 -24.66 -9.27
C SER A 373 19.22 -25.75 -9.39
N PHE A 374 18.03 -25.56 -8.81
CA PHE A 374 16.93 -26.52 -8.93
C PHE A 374 16.44 -26.59 -10.39
N GLY A 375 16.19 -25.45 -11.02
CA GLY A 375 15.77 -25.39 -12.43
C GLY A 375 16.78 -26.07 -13.36
N ASN A 376 18.08 -25.78 -13.19
CA ASN A 376 19.15 -26.43 -13.94
C ASN A 376 19.21 -27.94 -13.69
N GLN A 377 19.00 -28.38 -12.46
CA GLN A 377 18.95 -29.80 -12.13
C GLN A 377 17.78 -30.50 -12.84
N ILE A 378 16.58 -29.90 -12.84
CA ILE A 378 15.43 -30.45 -13.57
C ILE A 378 15.70 -30.57 -15.07
N ILE A 379 16.33 -29.56 -15.68
CA ILE A 379 16.72 -29.60 -17.09
C ILE A 379 17.69 -30.76 -17.31
N ASN A 380 18.78 -30.84 -16.53
CA ASN A 380 19.79 -31.90 -16.69
C ASN A 380 19.22 -33.30 -16.50
N ASP A 381 18.31 -33.49 -15.54
CA ASP A 381 17.77 -34.81 -15.21
C ASP A 381 16.80 -35.34 -16.28
N TYR A 382 16.10 -34.46 -17.02
CA TYR A 382 14.99 -34.86 -17.90
C TYR A 382 15.14 -34.43 -19.36
N GLN A 383 16.10 -33.58 -19.72
CA GLN A 383 16.23 -33.07 -21.08
C GLN A 383 16.40 -34.19 -22.13
N GLU A 384 17.21 -35.21 -21.86
CA GLU A 384 17.42 -36.31 -22.81
C GLU A 384 16.13 -37.11 -23.07
N GLU A 385 15.43 -37.51 -22.00
CA GLU A 385 14.17 -38.26 -22.09
C GLU A 385 13.07 -37.42 -22.76
N LEU A 386 12.99 -36.12 -22.42
CA LEU A 386 12.06 -35.18 -23.02
C LEU A 386 12.34 -34.97 -24.51
N SER A 387 13.59 -34.79 -24.94
CA SER A 387 13.95 -34.67 -26.35
C SER A 387 13.55 -35.93 -27.12
N SER A 388 13.79 -37.12 -26.56
CA SER A 388 13.37 -38.37 -27.19
C SER A 388 11.84 -38.49 -27.28
N LEU A 389 11.09 -38.06 -26.25
CA LEU A 389 9.62 -38.09 -26.28
C LEU A 389 9.06 -37.02 -27.22
N GLU A 390 9.68 -35.86 -27.28
CA GLU A 390 9.31 -34.76 -28.17
C GLU A 390 9.41 -35.17 -29.64
N ASP A 391 10.50 -35.83 -30.04
CA ASP A 391 10.64 -36.39 -31.39
C ASP A 391 9.51 -37.36 -31.75
N ILE A 392 9.09 -38.18 -30.77
CA ILE A 392 7.96 -39.10 -30.94
C ILE A 392 6.65 -38.32 -31.08
N ILE A 393 6.39 -37.31 -30.23
CA ILE A 393 5.19 -36.48 -30.31
C ILE A 393 5.14 -35.72 -31.63
N ARG A 394 6.27 -35.16 -32.11
CA ARG A 394 6.39 -34.46 -33.39
C ARG A 394 6.11 -35.34 -34.61
N SER A 395 6.22 -36.67 -34.47
CA SER A 395 5.83 -37.58 -35.54
C SER A 395 4.35 -37.47 -35.91
N GLU A 396 3.49 -37.12 -34.94
CA GLU A 396 2.06 -36.89 -35.14
C GLU A 396 1.66 -35.40 -35.13
N TRP A 397 2.32 -34.57 -34.31
CA TRP A 397 2.10 -33.12 -34.22
C TRP A 397 3.37 -32.34 -34.58
N GLU A 398 3.62 -32.16 -35.89
CA GLU A 398 4.87 -31.57 -36.44
C GLU A 398 5.25 -30.22 -35.80
N ASP A 399 4.27 -29.40 -35.42
CA ASP A 399 4.48 -28.06 -34.86
C ASP A 399 4.66 -28.04 -33.32
N TYR A 400 4.64 -29.21 -32.65
CA TYR A 400 4.80 -29.27 -31.20
C TYR A 400 6.25 -28.98 -30.80
N ASN A 401 6.45 -28.03 -29.89
CA ASN A 401 7.75 -27.72 -29.30
C ASN A 401 7.65 -27.64 -27.78
N PHE A 402 8.44 -28.45 -27.07
CA PHE A 402 8.53 -28.38 -25.62
C PHE A 402 9.52 -27.30 -25.18
N SER A 403 9.24 -26.64 -24.06
CA SER A 403 10.18 -25.68 -23.45
C SER A 403 10.10 -25.70 -21.92
N PHE A 404 11.25 -25.55 -21.28
CA PHE A 404 11.38 -25.35 -19.84
C PHE A 404 11.08 -23.91 -19.39
N ASP A 405 10.77 -22.99 -20.32
CA ASP A 405 10.60 -21.57 -20.04
C ASP A 405 9.56 -21.27 -18.95
N PHE A 406 8.51 -22.08 -18.81
CA PHE A 406 7.51 -21.89 -17.74
C PHE A 406 8.13 -22.06 -16.35
N ILE A 407 9.03 -23.04 -16.15
CA ILE A 407 9.73 -23.26 -14.87
C ILE A 407 10.65 -22.08 -14.58
N THR A 408 11.45 -21.68 -15.56
CA THR A 408 12.40 -20.55 -15.41
C THR A 408 11.66 -19.24 -15.13
N SER A 409 10.60 -18.96 -15.89
CA SER A 409 9.79 -17.74 -15.74
C SER A 409 9.09 -17.68 -14.39
N ASN A 410 8.41 -18.76 -13.98
CA ASN A 410 7.74 -18.84 -12.69
C ASN A 410 8.74 -18.71 -11.54
N SER A 411 9.91 -19.36 -11.64
CA SER A 411 10.98 -19.26 -10.63
C SER A 411 11.53 -17.83 -10.52
N ASN A 412 11.73 -17.14 -11.66
CA ASN A 412 12.17 -15.74 -11.67
C ASN A 412 11.14 -14.83 -10.98
N TYR A 413 9.86 -15.02 -11.30
CA TYR A 413 8.75 -14.29 -10.68
C TYR A 413 8.75 -14.49 -9.15
N ILE A 414 8.87 -15.74 -8.70
CA ILE A 414 8.89 -16.07 -7.26
C ILE A 414 10.11 -15.47 -6.56
N ARG A 415 11.31 -15.53 -7.16
CA ARG A 415 12.51 -14.87 -6.58
C ARG A 415 12.33 -13.36 -6.47
N THR A 416 11.60 -12.74 -7.41
CA THR A 416 11.27 -11.31 -7.35
C THR A 416 10.33 -11.02 -6.17
N LEU A 417 9.34 -11.89 -5.93
CA LEU A 417 8.45 -11.76 -4.77
C LEU A 417 9.19 -11.94 -3.44
N LEU A 418 10.21 -12.79 -3.39
CA LEU A 418 11.04 -13.03 -2.20
C LEU A 418 12.12 -11.96 -1.98
N SER A 419 12.30 -11.02 -2.91
CA SER A 419 13.27 -9.92 -2.81
C SER A 419 12.70 -8.62 -3.38
N PRO A 420 11.61 -8.08 -2.80
CA PRO A 420 11.05 -6.81 -3.22
C PRO A 420 11.95 -5.65 -2.75
N ASN A 421 11.82 -4.49 -3.40
CA ASN A 421 12.60 -3.30 -3.05
C ASN A 421 12.21 -2.67 -1.71
N ARG A 422 10.99 -2.91 -1.24
CA ARG A 422 10.46 -2.40 0.02
C ARG A 422 9.45 -3.37 0.61
N ILE A 423 9.57 -3.67 1.89
CA ILE A 423 8.81 -4.70 2.60
C ILE A 423 8.00 -4.07 3.72
N VAL A 424 8.52 -3.04 4.40
CA VAL A 424 7.86 -2.47 5.57
C VAL A 424 7.70 -0.95 5.46
N ASP A 425 6.72 -0.44 6.21
CA ASP A 425 6.63 0.96 6.55
C ASP A 425 6.86 1.10 8.05
N VAL A 426 7.90 1.83 8.45
CA VAL A 426 8.36 1.89 9.85
C VAL A 426 8.52 3.35 10.24
N ASN A 427 7.87 3.74 11.33
CA ASN A 427 7.87 5.11 11.82
C ASN A 427 8.19 5.17 13.32
N ILE A 428 8.84 6.25 13.75
CA ILE A 428 9.17 6.51 15.15
C ILE A 428 7.94 7.11 15.84
N ILE A 429 7.40 6.43 16.84
CA ILE A 429 6.33 6.95 17.69
C ILE A 429 6.94 7.84 18.79
N ALA A 430 7.97 7.35 19.46
CA ALA A 430 8.65 8.06 20.53
C ALA A 430 10.10 7.57 20.67
N LYS A 431 10.99 8.49 21.02
CA LYS A 431 12.42 8.23 21.23
C LYS A 431 12.90 9.00 22.45
N ASP A 432 13.36 8.28 23.46
CA ASP A 432 14.09 8.85 24.60
C ASP A 432 15.50 8.23 24.68
N ASN A 433 16.27 8.55 25.71
CA ASN A 433 17.66 8.08 25.82
C ASN A 433 17.80 6.55 25.85
N LYS A 434 16.80 5.82 26.36
CA LYS A 434 16.86 4.36 26.58
C LYS A 434 15.72 3.58 25.93
N ASN A 435 14.72 4.26 25.36
CA ASN A 435 13.57 3.63 24.75
C ASN A 435 13.35 4.15 23.34
N LEU A 436 13.11 3.21 22.43
CA LEU A 436 12.62 3.48 21.09
C LEU A 436 11.29 2.77 20.89
N LYS A 437 10.24 3.54 20.60
CA LYS A 437 8.92 3.03 20.22
C LYS A 437 8.71 3.27 18.75
N LEU A 438 8.39 2.21 18.01
CA LEU A 438 8.14 2.25 16.57
C LEU A 438 6.73 1.77 16.25
N SER A 439 6.18 2.24 15.15
CA SER A 439 5.09 1.56 14.44
C SER A 439 5.67 0.88 13.20
N ILE A 440 5.14 -0.29 12.86
CA ILE A 440 5.55 -1.04 11.68
C ILE A 440 4.35 -1.66 10.97
N GLY A 441 4.26 -1.47 9.66
CA GLY A 441 3.30 -2.15 8.80
C GLY A 441 4.01 -2.99 7.74
N ASN A 442 3.47 -4.17 7.45
CA ASN A 442 3.96 -5.03 6.36
C ASN A 442 3.29 -4.64 5.04
N LEU A 443 4.08 -4.19 4.07
CA LEU A 443 3.63 -3.77 2.74
C LEU A 443 3.42 -4.95 1.78
N GLN A 444 3.95 -6.13 2.13
CA GLN A 444 3.93 -7.33 1.29
C GLN A 444 2.90 -8.35 1.80
N PHE A 445 2.56 -9.33 0.97
CA PHE A 445 1.63 -10.40 1.35
C PHE A 445 2.32 -11.55 2.11
N PHE A 446 3.65 -11.65 2.06
CA PHE A 446 4.38 -12.62 2.88
C PHE A 446 4.52 -12.12 4.33
N PRO A 447 4.17 -12.93 5.33
CA PRO A 447 4.38 -12.57 6.73
C PRO A 447 5.87 -12.40 7.07
N ILE A 448 6.16 -11.48 7.99
CA ILE A 448 7.51 -11.22 8.50
C ILE A 448 7.63 -11.57 10.00
N THR A 449 8.84 -11.87 10.45
CA THR A 449 9.17 -12.28 11.82
C THR A 449 10.58 -11.84 12.20
N ASN A 450 11.00 -12.14 13.44
CA ASN A 450 12.35 -11.90 13.96
C ASN A 450 12.76 -10.42 13.89
N LEU A 451 11.83 -9.55 14.23
CA LEU A 451 12.03 -8.11 14.23
C LEU A 451 13.11 -7.72 15.25
N HIS A 452 14.07 -6.92 14.81
CA HIS A 452 15.17 -6.43 15.64
C HIS A 452 15.65 -5.07 15.15
N LEU A 453 16.21 -4.27 16.06
CA LEU A 453 16.86 -3.03 15.73
C LEU A 453 18.33 -3.29 15.38
N PHE A 454 18.82 -2.66 14.32
CA PHE A 454 20.23 -2.66 13.92
C PHE A 454 20.78 -1.24 14.05
N LEU A 455 21.81 -1.10 14.89
CA LEU A 455 22.47 0.16 15.20
C LEU A 455 23.75 0.36 14.36
N PRO A 456 24.24 1.61 14.17
CA PRO A 456 25.41 1.89 13.31
C PRO A 456 26.72 1.28 13.79
N ASP A 457 26.83 1.00 15.09
CA ASP A 457 27.96 0.29 15.71
C ASP A 457 27.88 -1.24 15.52
N SER A 458 26.94 -1.71 14.70
CA SER A 458 26.63 -3.13 14.47
C SER A 458 25.96 -3.84 15.65
N THR A 459 25.48 -3.11 16.66
CA THR A 459 24.69 -3.69 17.75
C THR A 459 23.31 -4.12 17.24
N VAL A 460 22.89 -5.33 17.62
CA VAL A 460 21.57 -5.90 17.28
C VAL A 460 20.73 -6.05 18.54
N ILE A 461 19.53 -5.50 18.54
CA ILE A 461 18.60 -5.56 19.67
C ILE A 461 17.31 -6.25 19.22
N TYR A 462 17.12 -7.49 19.65
CA TYR A 462 15.91 -8.26 19.33
C TYR A 462 14.71 -7.83 20.17
N LEU A 463 13.50 -7.97 19.62
CA LEU A 463 12.29 -7.90 20.43
C LEU A 463 12.27 -9.01 21.49
N PRO A 464 11.74 -8.74 22.71
CA PRO A 464 11.65 -9.74 23.77
C PRO A 464 10.76 -10.94 23.40
N GLU A 465 9.71 -10.70 22.60
CA GLU A 465 8.75 -11.70 22.19
C GLU A 465 8.78 -11.88 20.67
N SER A 466 8.58 -13.13 20.22
CA SER A 466 8.47 -13.44 18.80
C SER A 466 7.14 -12.91 18.26
N LEU A 467 7.22 -11.81 17.52
CA LEU A 467 6.08 -11.22 16.81
C LEU A 467 6.13 -11.62 15.33
N ILE A 468 5.00 -12.12 14.82
CA ILE A 468 4.76 -12.32 13.40
C ILE A 468 3.81 -11.22 12.93
N ILE A 469 4.24 -10.43 11.95
CA ILE A 469 3.37 -9.44 11.31
C ILE A 469 2.87 -10.06 10.01
N SER A 470 1.57 -10.31 9.96
CA SER A 470 0.88 -10.83 8.78
C SER A 470 1.13 -9.94 7.56
N GLY A 471 1.16 -10.55 6.38
CA GLY A 471 1.15 -9.77 5.15
C GLY A 471 -0.23 -9.20 4.84
N LYS A 472 -0.30 -8.31 3.85
CA LYS A 472 -1.56 -7.74 3.35
C LYS A 472 -1.76 -8.00 1.87
N ASN A 473 -3.01 -8.06 1.45
CA ASN A 473 -3.35 -7.99 0.03
C ASN A 473 -3.17 -6.56 -0.51
N ASN A 474 -3.08 -6.43 -1.84
CA ASN A 474 -2.79 -5.14 -2.47
C ASN A 474 -3.83 -4.05 -2.11
N GLU A 475 -5.11 -4.41 -2.08
CA GLU A 475 -6.23 -3.50 -1.80
C GLU A 475 -6.55 -3.32 -0.30
N GLU A 476 -5.84 -4.04 0.59
CA GLU A 476 -6.06 -3.92 2.02
C GLU A 476 -5.33 -2.71 2.62
N HIS A 477 -5.98 -2.06 3.59
CA HIS A 477 -5.36 -1.01 4.41
C HIS A 477 -4.15 -1.58 5.17
N LEU A 478 -3.10 -0.76 5.26
CA LEU A 478 -1.92 -1.12 6.04
C LEU A 478 -2.27 -1.09 7.53
N SER A 479 -2.07 -2.22 8.20
CA SER A 479 -2.19 -2.33 9.66
C SER A 479 -0.82 -2.15 10.29
N TYR A 480 -0.76 -1.39 11.39
CA TYR A 480 0.48 -1.09 12.10
C TYR A 480 0.53 -1.80 13.45
N GLU A 481 1.65 -2.47 13.72
CA GLU A 481 2.01 -3.03 15.01
C GLU A 481 2.96 -2.10 15.76
N LYS A 482 2.86 -2.05 17.09
CA LYS A 482 3.75 -1.24 17.93
C LYS A 482 4.91 -2.06 18.44
N LEU A 483 6.13 -1.58 18.21
CA LEU A 483 7.36 -2.18 18.72
C LEU A 483 7.96 -1.31 19.83
N HIS A 484 8.53 -1.96 20.85
CA HIS A 484 9.26 -1.28 21.92
C HIS A 484 10.62 -1.95 22.10
N PHE A 485 11.69 -1.16 21.90
CA PHE A 485 13.07 -1.53 22.17
C PHE A 485 13.60 -0.78 23.39
N SER A 486 14.25 -1.51 24.29
CA SER A 486 15.03 -0.94 25.40
C SER A 486 16.52 -1.00 25.05
N ILE A 487 17.20 0.13 25.18
CA ILE A 487 18.55 0.36 24.66
C ILE A 487 19.46 0.83 25.80
N SER A 488 20.68 0.30 25.83
CA SER A 488 21.69 0.57 26.87
C SER A 488 22.36 1.93 26.74
N ASP A 489 22.51 2.41 25.50
CA ASP A 489 23.29 3.60 25.13
C ASP A 489 22.40 4.79 24.77
N ASP A 490 22.96 6.02 24.83
CA ASP A 490 22.22 7.28 24.63
C ASP A 490 21.75 7.47 23.17
N LEU A 491 20.51 7.03 22.88
CA LEU A 491 19.84 7.12 21.58
C LEU A 491 19.71 8.55 21.02
N LYS A 492 19.71 9.57 21.86
CA LYS A 492 19.50 10.97 21.43
C LYS A 492 20.58 11.48 20.47
N ILE A 493 21.77 10.88 20.52
CA ILE A 493 22.92 11.31 19.70
C ILE A 493 22.85 10.71 18.29
N LEU A 494 22.09 9.64 18.10
CA LEU A 494 22.00 8.94 16.81
C LEU A 494 20.94 9.58 15.91
N GLU A 495 21.34 9.97 14.70
CA GLU A 495 20.43 10.42 13.64
C GLU A 495 19.50 9.26 13.21
N ASN A 496 18.23 9.57 12.93
CA ASN A 496 17.20 8.55 12.71
C ASN A 496 17.44 7.73 11.44
N ASP A 497 17.98 8.35 10.39
CA ASP A 497 18.35 7.73 9.12
C ASP A 497 19.45 6.66 9.25
N LYS A 498 20.17 6.64 10.37
CA LYS A 498 21.17 5.61 10.69
C LYS A 498 20.57 4.38 11.36
N LEU A 499 19.32 4.44 11.83
CA LEU A 499 18.64 3.31 12.48
C LEU A 499 17.96 2.44 11.43
N HIS A 500 18.13 1.12 11.54
CA HIS A 500 17.50 0.15 10.64
C HIS A 500 16.69 -0.86 11.44
N ILE A 501 15.54 -1.26 10.91
CA ILE A 501 14.84 -2.44 11.39
C ILE A 501 15.27 -3.65 10.55
N GLY A 502 15.65 -4.73 11.21
CA GLY A 502 15.92 -6.03 10.63
C GLY A 502 14.77 -7.01 10.86
N PHE A 503 14.49 -7.85 9.86
CA PHE A 503 13.44 -8.87 9.92
C PHE A 503 13.68 -9.98 8.89
N ASN A 504 12.92 -11.06 8.98
CA ASN A 504 12.91 -12.16 8.01
C ASN A 504 11.50 -12.35 7.45
N PHE A 505 11.37 -12.80 6.20
CA PHE A 505 10.14 -13.51 5.80
C PHE A 505 10.03 -14.80 6.61
N ILE A 506 8.81 -15.16 7.00
CA ILE A 506 8.60 -16.29 7.91
C ILE A 506 9.18 -17.60 7.33
N GLY A 507 9.98 -18.30 8.12
CA GLY A 507 10.62 -19.56 7.71
C GLY A 507 11.91 -19.40 6.89
N LEU A 508 12.25 -18.19 6.43
CA LEU A 508 13.51 -17.91 5.72
C LEU A 508 14.58 -17.36 6.68
N ASN A 509 15.84 -17.65 6.38
CA ASN A 509 16.98 -17.23 7.21
C ASN A 509 17.60 -15.90 6.77
N GLU A 510 17.32 -15.44 5.55
CA GLU A 510 17.87 -14.19 5.03
C GLU A 510 17.25 -13.00 5.78
N VAL A 511 18.10 -12.21 6.44
CA VAL A 511 17.69 -10.99 7.13
C VAL A 511 17.63 -9.85 6.13
N LYS A 512 16.52 -9.11 6.15
CA LYS A 512 16.32 -7.88 5.39
C LYS A 512 16.40 -6.70 6.37
N TYR A 513 17.01 -5.60 5.93
CA TYR A 513 17.13 -4.38 6.72
C TYR A 513 16.51 -3.21 5.96
N GLU A 514 15.69 -2.40 6.64
CA GLU A 514 15.12 -1.17 6.08
C GLU A 514 15.31 0.01 7.04
N PRO A 515 15.61 1.21 6.52
CA PRO A 515 15.87 2.39 7.35
C PRO A 515 14.60 2.91 8.02
N ILE A 516 14.76 3.53 9.20
CA ILE A 516 13.68 4.15 9.96
C ILE A 516 13.65 5.65 9.62
N LEU A 517 12.86 6.01 8.61
CA LEU A 517 12.96 7.33 7.97
C LEU A 517 12.00 8.40 8.53
N GLY A 518 10.92 8.00 9.22
CA GLY A 518 9.82 8.90 9.57
C GLY A 518 9.51 8.98 11.07
N TYR A 519 8.85 10.06 11.47
CA TYR A 519 8.07 10.11 12.71
C TYR A 519 6.62 9.77 12.41
N ASP A 520 6.00 9.00 13.29
CA ASP A 520 4.61 8.63 13.15
C ASP A 520 3.71 9.78 13.60
N TYR A 521 3.10 10.45 12.62
CA TYR A 521 2.13 11.51 12.86
C TYR A 521 0.75 10.96 13.22
N THR A 522 0.49 9.66 13.06
CA THR A 522 -0.82 9.05 13.42
C THR A 522 -1.05 9.02 14.94
N PHE A 523 0.02 9.09 15.74
CA PHE A 523 -0.03 9.19 17.20
C PHE A 523 0.21 10.62 17.72
N TYR A 524 0.43 11.60 16.84
CA TYR A 524 0.53 12.99 17.25
C TYR A 524 -0.88 13.51 17.56
N GLU A 525 -1.22 13.59 18.84
CA GLU A 525 -2.43 14.30 19.26
C GLU A 525 -2.25 15.78 18.93
N VAL A 526 -2.94 16.24 17.90
CA VAL A 526 -3.05 17.67 17.62
C VAL A 526 -3.71 18.28 18.85
N PRO A 527 -3.03 19.18 19.60
CA PRO A 527 -3.65 19.83 20.74
C PRO A 527 -4.97 20.46 20.31
N SER A 528 -5.98 20.41 21.17
CA SER A 528 -7.28 21.00 20.86
C SER A 528 -7.07 22.45 20.45
N ASP A 529 -7.39 22.76 19.19
CA ASP A 529 -7.24 24.11 18.65
C ASP A 529 -8.18 25.05 19.40
N VAL A 530 -7.63 25.79 20.35
CA VAL A 530 -8.33 26.77 21.18
C VAL A 530 -9.14 27.74 20.32
N LYS A 531 -8.69 28.04 19.09
CA LYS A 531 -9.39 28.96 18.17
C LYS A 531 -10.69 28.37 17.59
N LYS A 532 -10.93 27.07 17.78
CA LYS A 532 -12.15 26.33 17.42
C LYS A 532 -13.11 26.12 18.59
N GLU A 533 -12.74 26.48 19.81
CA GLU A 533 -13.65 26.38 20.95
C GLU A 533 -14.87 27.29 20.77
N ALA A 534 -16.03 26.84 21.27
CA ALA A 534 -17.26 27.60 21.20
C ALA A 534 -17.20 28.84 22.11
N PRO A 535 -17.82 29.97 21.71
CA PRO A 535 -17.88 31.17 22.54
C PRO A 535 -18.46 30.84 23.93
N ASN A 536 -17.77 31.26 24.98
CA ASN A 536 -18.09 30.89 26.36
C ASN A 536 -18.35 32.09 27.28
N TYR A 537 -18.33 33.32 26.73
CA TYR A 537 -18.46 34.56 27.50
C TYR A 537 -19.72 34.63 28.39
N HIS A 538 -20.80 33.96 28.00
CA HIS A 538 -22.06 33.87 28.77
C HIS A 538 -21.93 33.11 30.10
N LYS A 539 -20.83 32.35 30.30
CA LYS A 539 -20.56 31.63 31.56
C LYS A 539 -20.09 32.55 32.68
N PHE A 540 -19.68 33.77 32.36
CA PHE A 540 -19.12 34.71 33.32
C PHE A 540 -20.20 35.69 33.79
N ASN A 541 -20.51 35.66 35.08
CA ASN A 541 -21.59 36.46 35.67
C ASN A 541 -21.40 37.98 35.58
N PHE A 542 -20.18 38.44 35.28
CA PHE A 542 -19.83 39.84 35.05
C PHE A 542 -19.95 40.26 33.58
N ILE A 543 -20.33 39.35 32.68
CA ILE A 543 -20.58 39.64 31.26
C ILE A 543 -22.06 39.41 30.97
N TYR A 544 -22.67 40.32 30.21
CA TYR A 544 -24.04 40.14 29.71
C TYR A 544 -24.16 40.65 28.27
N GLU A 545 -25.02 40.02 27.49
CA GLU A 545 -25.39 40.49 26.15
C GLU A 545 -26.70 41.27 26.23
N GLU A 546 -26.75 42.44 25.59
CA GLU A 546 -28.00 43.18 25.42
C GLU A 546 -28.83 42.53 24.30
N VAL A 547 -30.10 42.25 24.61
CA VAL A 547 -30.98 41.47 23.74
C VAL A 547 -31.10 42.11 22.35
N ASN A 548 -30.79 41.33 21.31
CA ASN A 548 -30.91 41.70 19.90
C ASN A 548 -30.10 42.93 19.44
N SER A 549 -29.13 43.42 20.22
CA SER A 549 -28.34 44.60 19.84
C SER A 549 -26.97 44.27 19.25
N GLY A 550 -26.50 43.03 19.40
CA GLY A 550 -25.13 42.63 19.04
C GLY A 550 -24.07 43.19 19.99
N LYS A 551 -24.46 43.75 21.14
CA LYS A 551 -23.56 44.36 22.11
C LYS A 551 -23.40 43.48 23.34
N ILE A 552 -22.15 43.28 23.75
CA ILE A 552 -21.77 42.55 24.95
C ILE A 552 -21.13 43.53 25.93
N PHE A 553 -21.50 43.47 27.20
CA PHE A 553 -21.05 44.41 28.22
C PHE A 553 -20.38 43.69 29.39
N PHE A 554 -19.31 44.29 29.90
CA PHE A 554 -18.77 43.98 31.22
C PHE A 554 -19.49 44.82 32.27
N LYS A 555 -19.91 44.20 33.38
CA LYS A 555 -20.41 44.91 34.55
C LYS A 555 -19.30 45.79 35.12
N ILE A 556 -19.64 46.96 35.65
CA ILE A 556 -18.66 47.83 36.33
C ILE A 556 -18.26 47.19 37.66
N GLY A 557 -16.98 47.31 38.04
CA GLY A 557 -16.43 46.81 39.31
C GLY A 557 -15.22 45.89 39.15
N ASN A 558 -14.87 45.21 40.23
CA ASN A 558 -13.72 44.30 40.30
C ASN A 558 -14.16 42.85 40.02
N HIS A 559 -13.58 42.24 38.98
CA HIS A 559 -13.89 40.89 38.52
C HIS A 559 -12.66 40.01 38.51
N LYS A 560 -12.88 38.70 38.59
CA LYS A 560 -11.82 37.68 38.50
C LYS A 560 -12.09 36.75 37.33
N LEU A 561 -11.05 36.49 36.56
CA LEU A 561 -11.05 35.50 35.49
C LEU A 561 -10.11 34.34 35.86
N LYS A 562 -10.66 33.12 35.80
CA LYS A 562 -9.97 31.86 36.05
C LYS A 562 -10.31 30.92 34.89
N GLY A 563 -9.46 30.88 33.88
CA GLY A 563 -9.71 30.20 32.59
C GLY A 563 -10.05 31.16 31.43
N PRO A 564 -10.23 30.64 30.21
CA PRO A 564 -10.36 31.47 29.03
C PRO A 564 -11.75 32.08 28.82
N ILE A 565 -11.79 33.31 28.29
CA ILE A 565 -13.01 33.90 27.71
C ILE A 565 -12.89 33.93 26.19
N ILE A 566 -13.91 33.42 25.52
CA ILE A 566 -13.99 33.35 24.06
C ILE A 566 -15.24 34.12 23.60
N PHE A 567 -15.01 35.14 22.78
CA PHE A 567 -16.06 35.94 22.17
C PHE A 567 -16.28 35.56 20.69
N PRO A 568 -17.55 35.53 20.22
CA PRO A 568 -17.88 35.22 18.84
C PRO A 568 -17.47 36.36 17.89
N PRO A 569 -17.54 36.17 16.56
CA PRO A 569 -17.52 37.28 15.61
C PRO A 569 -18.84 38.07 15.64
N ASN A 570 -18.89 39.19 14.93
CA ASN A 570 -20.10 40.00 14.67
C ASN A 570 -20.80 40.56 15.91
N LYS A 571 -20.06 40.83 16.99
CA LYS A 571 -20.53 41.56 18.17
C LYS A 571 -19.67 42.79 18.40
N MET A 572 -20.03 43.63 19.36
CA MET A 572 -19.17 44.68 19.88
C MET A 572 -19.11 44.59 21.40
N ILE A 573 -17.90 44.53 21.96
CA ILE A 573 -17.70 44.33 23.39
C ILE A 573 -17.43 45.67 24.05
N TYR A 574 -18.20 46.03 25.07
CA TYR A 574 -18.12 47.29 25.78
C TYR A 574 -17.62 47.08 27.20
N ILE A 575 -16.63 47.89 27.58
CA ILE A 575 -16.07 47.93 28.92
C ILE A 575 -15.97 49.40 29.31
N ASN A 576 -16.61 49.76 30.42
CA ASN A 576 -16.71 51.13 30.89
C ASN A 576 -15.74 51.38 32.05
N GLU A 577 -15.48 52.65 32.32
CA GLU A 577 -14.66 53.14 33.42
C GLU A 577 -14.93 52.45 34.77
N GLY A 578 -13.87 52.33 35.59
CA GLY A 578 -13.94 51.67 36.90
C GLY A 578 -14.05 50.13 36.84
N THR A 579 -13.96 49.52 35.66
CA THR A 579 -13.92 48.05 35.51
C THR A 579 -12.49 47.54 35.68
N THR A 580 -12.31 46.56 36.54
CA THR A 580 -11.02 45.89 36.78
C THR A 580 -11.18 44.38 36.61
N LEU A 581 -10.28 43.74 35.88
CA LEU A 581 -10.25 42.30 35.66
C LEU A 581 -8.89 41.72 36.09
N ASP A 582 -8.91 40.91 37.15
CA ASP A 582 -7.79 40.10 37.62
C ASP A 582 -7.80 38.73 36.92
N MET A 583 -6.81 38.48 36.07
CA MET A 583 -6.64 37.31 35.21
C MET A 583 -5.63 36.36 35.84
N SER A 584 -6.03 35.13 36.17
CA SER A 584 -5.19 34.17 36.91
C SER A 584 -5.37 32.74 36.38
N LEU A 585 -4.52 31.82 36.82
CA LEU A 585 -4.54 30.41 36.42
C LEU A 585 -4.48 30.22 34.89
N ASN A 586 -3.49 30.85 34.25
CA ASN A 586 -3.29 30.74 32.80
C ASN A 586 -4.53 31.18 31.99
N SER A 587 -5.32 32.13 32.50
CA SER A 587 -6.47 32.69 31.78
C SER A 587 -6.04 33.61 30.64
N TYR A 588 -6.88 33.74 29.62
CA TYR A 588 -6.71 34.66 28.49
C TYR A 588 -8.06 35.09 27.93
N ILE A 589 -8.05 36.12 27.10
CA ILE A 589 -9.22 36.56 26.33
C ILE A 589 -8.93 36.36 24.85
N TYR A 590 -9.77 35.58 24.18
CA TYR A 590 -9.75 35.43 22.72
C TYR A 590 -11.04 36.01 22.14
N SER A 591 -10.89 36.97 21.22
CA SER A 591 -12.05 37.65 20.65
C SER A 591 -11.96 37.78 19.13
N LYS A 592 -13.01 37.30 18.46
CA LYS A 592 -13.30 37.62 17.06
C LYS A 592 -14.17 38.88 16.90
N SER A 593 -14.46 39.57 18.01
CA SER A 593 -15.19 40.84 18.04
C SER A 593 -14.30 41.98 18.53
N PRO A 594 -14.52 43.22 18.04
CA PRO A 594 -13.82 44.39 18.53
C PRO A 594 -14.23 44.77 19.96
N PHE A 595 -13.37 45.53 20.61
CA PHE A 595 -13.63 46.10 21.93
C PHE A 595 -13.78 47.61 21.85
N THR A 596 -14.70 48.15 22.65
CA THR A 596 -14.82 49.56 23.01
C THR A 596 -14.58 49.68 24.50
N MET A 597 -13.36 50.03 24.90
CA MET A 597 -12.92 50.23 26.27
C MET A 597 -12.79 51.72 26.54
N LYS A 598 -13.70 52.28 27.35
CA LYS A 598 -13.75 53.71 27.65
C LYS A 598 -13.59 53.95 29.14
N GLY A 599 -12.35 54.07 29.60
CA GLY A 599 -11.99 54.50 30.94
C GLY A 599 -11.83 56.03 31.04
N THR A 600 -11.64 56.52 32.25
CA THR A 600 -11.21 57.90 32.54
C THR A 600 -9.89 57.91 33.30
N VAL A 601 -9.27 59.08 33.45
CA VAL A 601 -8.03 59.23 34.25
C VAL A 601 -8.27 58.82 35.70
N ASP A 602 -9.41 59.22 36.26
CA ASP A 602 -9.78 58.91 37.65
C ASP A 602 -10.23 57.46 37.81
N ASN A 603 -10.93 56.90 36.81
CA ASN A 603 -11.46 55.54 36.84
C ASN A 603 -10.99 54.75 35.60
N PRO A 604 -9.69 54.38 35.51
CA PRO A 604 -9.19 53.64 34.37
C PRO A 604 -9.75 52.22 34.35
N ILE A 605 -9.79 51.62 33.15
CA ILE A 605 -10.03 50.17 33.02
C ILE A 605 -8.71 49.45 33.28
N LYS A 606 -8.74 48.35 34.03
CA LYS A 606 -7.55 47.59 34.41
C LYS A 606 -7.67 46.12 34.02
N PHE A 607 -6.69 45.62 33.29
CA PHE A 607 -6.46 44.20 33.04
C PHE A 607 -5.12 43.83 33.64
N TYR A 608 -5.11 42.89 34.57
CA TYR A 608 -3.86 42.48 35.20
C TYR A 608 -3.86 41.05 35.65
N SER A 609 -2.67 40.51 35.93
CA SER A 609 -2.53 39.20 36.57
C SER A 609 -1.92 39.33 37.95
N SER A 610 -2.65 38.87 38.97
CA SER A 610 -2.12 38.80 40.34
C SER A 610 -1.07 37.70 40.53
N ASP A 611 -1.07 36.67 39.68
CA ASP A 611 -0.16 35.52 39.73
C ASP A 611 0.82 35.45 38.54
N THR A 612 0.83 36.49 37.69
CA THR A 612 1.67 36.60 36.47
C THR A 612 1.46 35.52 35.41
N SER A 613 0.42 34.69 35.53
CA SER A 613 0.21 33.53 34.66
C SER A 613 -0.64 33.82 33.41
N ALA A 614 -1.35 34.94 33.39
CA ALA A 614 -2.36 35.20 32.36
C ALA A 614 -1.75 35.44 30.97
N GLY A 615 -2.29 34.76 29.95
CA GLY A 615 -1.85 34.84 28.56
C GLY A 615 -2.22 36.11 27.80
N GLY A 616 -2.88 37.06 28.47
CA GLY A 616 -3.25 38.33 27.85
C GLY A 616 -4.51 38.26 26.97
N ILE A 617 -4.54 39.13 25.96
CA ILE A 617 -5.72 39.39 25.12
C ILE A 617 -5.35 39.28 23.64
N LEU A 618 -6.06 38.41 22.92
CA LEU A 618 -5.98 38.30 21.46
C LEU A 618 -7.26 38.82 20.81
N ILE A 619 -7.11 39.83 19.96
CA ILE A 619 -8.14 40.35 19.06
C ILE A 619 -7.83 39.88 17.65
N ASP A 620 -8.63 38.95 17.14
CA ASP A 620 -8.40 38.22 15.89
C ASP A 620 -9.44 38.62 14.83
N ARG A 621 -9.02 39.45 13.86
CA ARG A 621 -9.78 39.79 12.66
C ARG A 621 -11.22 40.30 12.87
N PRO A 622 -11.52 41.18 13.85
CA PRO A 622 -12.81 41.86 13.83
C PRO A 622 -12.96 42.76 12.60
N GLU A 623 -14.18 42.83 12.05
CA GLU A 623 -14.49 43.67 10.88
C GLU A 623 -14.41 45.18 11.16
N THR A 624 -14.58 45.57 12.43
CA THR A 624 -14.62 46.98 12.84
C THR A 624 -13.54 47.30 13.87
N GLU A 625 -13.29 48.60 14.05
CA GLU A 625 -12.18 49.10 14.86
C GLU A 625 -12.38 48.86 16.36
N SER A 626 -11.29 48.49 17.04
CA SER A 626 -11.23 48.45 18.50
C SER A 626 -10.74 49.78 19.06
N PHE A 627 -11.37 50.28 20.12
CA PHE A 627 -11.06 51.55 20.76
C PHE A 627 -10.67 51.34 22.22
N PHE A 628 -9.44 51.73 22.59
CA PHE A 628 -8.95 51.72 23.96
C PHE A 628 -8.66 53.14 24.42
N GLU A 629 -9.34 53.60 25.47
CA GLU A 629 -9.09 54.90 26.09
C GLU A 629 -8.97 54.75 27.61
N ASN A 630 -7.84 55.23 28.17
CA ASN A 630 -7.51 55.12 29.60
C ASN A 630 -7.57 53.68 30.14
N VAL A 631 -6.88 52.76 29.46
CA VAL A 631 -6.78 51.34 29.84
C VAL A 631 -5.37 51.00 30.32
N GLN A 632 -5.27 50.15 31.34
CA GLN A 632 -4.02 49.67 31.93
C GLN A 632 -3.89 48.16 31.78
N PHE A 633 -2.79 47.70 31.20
CA PHE A 633 -2.44 46.28 31.02
C PHE A 633 -1.13 46.00 31.76
N TYR A 634 -1.16 45.16 32.79
CA TYR A 634 0.04 44.90 33.59
C TYR A 634 0.15 43.51 34.21
N ASN A 635 1.38 43.07 34.49
CA ASN A 635 1.71 41.76 35.05
C ASN A 635 1.24 40.56 34.20
N LEU A 636 0.94 40.70 32.91
CA LEU A 636 0.52 39.58 32.04
C LEU A 636 1.75 38.73 31.63
N GLY A 637 1.60 37.42 31.43
CA GLY A 637 2.71 36.47 31.27
C GLY A 637 2.65 35.53 30.05
N GLN A 638 3.67 34.66 29.94
CA GLN A 638 4.05 33.95 28.70
C GLN A 638 3.41 32.55 28.49
N ASN A 639 3.11 31.81 29.56
CA ASN A 639 2.84 30.35 29.51
C ASN A 639 1.71 29.88 28.58
N VAL A 640 0.81 30.78 28.19
CA VAL A 640 -0.38 30.47 27.37
C VAL A 640 -0.21 30.90 25.92
N GLN A 641 0.77 31.77 25.66
CA GLN A 641 1.01 32.38 24.37
C GLN A 641 1.44 31.36 23.31
N GLU A 642 2.20 30.33 23.71
CA GLU A 642 2.58 29.20 22.83
C GLU A 642 1.38 28.41 22.31
N ASN A 643 0.38 28.15 23.17
CA ASN A 643 -0.85 27.44 22.78
C ASN A 643 -1.75 28.27 21.85
N LEU A 644 -1.66 29.60 21.93
CA LEU A 644 -2.41 30.53 21.08
C LEU A 644 -1.64 30.92 19.81
N GLY A 645 -0.33 30.67 19.78
CA GLY A 645 0.59 31.14 18.74
C GLY A 645 0.66 32.66 18.68
N ILE A 646 0.76 33.34 19.82
CA ILE A 646 0.90 34.80 19.95
C ILE A 646 2.12 35.13 20.80
N THR A 647 2.52 36.40 20.87
CA THR A 647 3.70 36.89 21.62
C THR A 647 3.36 38.07 22.55
N GLY A 648 2.28 38.81 22.27
CA GLY A 648 1.88 39.99 23.01
C GLY A 648 1.03 39.74 24.26
N ALA A 649 1.21 40.56 25.31
CA ALA A 649 0.24 40.68 26.40
C ALA A 649 -1.11 41.22 25.89
N VAL A 650 -1.06 42.08 24.87
CA VAL A 650 -2.17 42.37 23.99
C VAL A 650 -1.70 42.16 22.55
N THR A 651 -2.43 41.33 21.80
CA THR A 651 -2.18 41.07 20.38
C THR A 651 -3.37 41.52 19.55
N ILE A 652 -3.08 42.35 18.54
CA ILE A 652 -4.06 42.87 17.58
C ILE A 652 -3.70 42.33 16.20
N TYR A 653 -4.48 41.38 15.70
CA TYR A 653 -4.20 40.67 14.45
C TYR A 653 -5.22 41.02 13.37
N GLU A 654 -4.73 41.45 12.19
CA GLU A 654 -5.51 41.77 10.99
C GLU A 654 -6.76 42.65 11.29
N SER A 655 -6.57 43.75 12.02
CA SER A 655 -7.69 44.62 12.41
C SER A 655 -7.32 46.10 12.51
N LYS A 656 -8.31 46.92 12.85
CA LYS A 656 -8.13 48.35 13.10
C LYS A 656 -8.15 48.63 14.60
N ALA A 657 -7.25 49.47 15.09
CA ALA A 657 -7.20 49.83 16.50
C ALA A 657 -6.84 51.30 16.76
N SER A 658 -7.57 51.92 17.67
CA SER A 658 -7.25 53.23 18.24
C SER A 658 -6.93 53.06 19.73
N ILE A 659 -5.71 53.40 20.13
CA ILE A 659 -5.21 53.25 21.50
C ILE A 659 -4.79 54.63 22.00
N LYS A 660 -5.46 55.11 23.05
CA LYS A 660 -5.28 56.46 23.56
C LYS A 660 -5.17 56.46 25.08
N ASN A 661 -4.22 57.22 25.63
CA ASN A 661 -4.05 57.36 27.08
C ASN A 661 -3.88 56.01 27.82
N CYS A 662 -3.29 54.99 27.17
CA CYS A 662 -3.18 53.66 27.75
C CYS A 662 -1.82 53.44 28.43
N LYS A 663 -1.72 52.39 29.26
CA LYS A 663 -0.47 52.00 29.94
C LYS A 663 -0.23 50.51 29.81
N PHE A 664 0.97 50.12 29.39
CA PHE A 664 1.43 48.74 29.32
C PHE A 664 2.68 48.59 30.18
N TYR A 665 2.58 47.92 31.33
CA TYR A 665 3.70 47.92 32.27
C TYR A 665 3.86 46.62 33.05
N ASN A 666 5.09 46.31 33.47
CA ASN A 666 5.41 45.09 34.21
C ASN A 666 4.93 43.80 33.51
N ASN A 667 4.86 43.76 32.18
CA ASN A 667 4.46 42.54 31.47
C ASN A 667 5.67 41.61 31.29
N PHE A 668 5.41 40.31 31.40
CA PHE A 668 6.36 39.20 31.30
C PHE A 668 6.23 38.42 29.97
N SER A 669 5.35 38.87 29.07
CA SER A 669 5.23 38.39 27.70
C SER A 669 6.46 38.77 26.85
N GLU A 670 6.55 38.18 25.65
CA GLU A 670 7.55 38.61 24.65
C GLU A 670 7.35 40.08 24.26
N ASP A 671 6.10 40.47 23.99
CA ASP A 671 5.77 41.87 23.68
C ASP A 671 4.73 42.41 24.65
N ALA A 672 4.83 43.66 25.08
CA ALA A 672 3.76 44.27 25.87
C ALA A 672 2.52 44.58 24.99
N LEU A 673 2.76 45.00 23.74
CA LEU A 673 1.75 45.12 22.70
C LEU A 673 2.35 44.62 21.38
N ASN A 674 1.67 43.66 20.74
CA ASN A 674 2.02 43.16 19.41
C ASN A 674 0.89 43.46 18.43
N VAL A 675 1.22 44.12 17.32
CA VAL A 675 0.26 44.53 16.31
C VAL A 675 0.69 43.98 14.96
N VAL A 676 -0.15 43.14 14.35
CA VAL A 676 0.22 42.34 13.18
C VAL A 676 -0.80 42.52 12.07
N ARG A 677 -0.33 42.82 10.86
CA ARG A 677 -1.15 42.99 9.64
C ARG A 677 -2.32 43.97 9.81
N SER A 678 -2.13 45.00 10.62
CA SER A 678 -3.20 45.85 11.13
C SER A 678 -3.01 47.32 10.74
N THR A 679 -4.07 48.12 10.91
CA THR A 679 -3.98 49.58 10.85
C THR A 679 -4.26 50.17 12.21
N PHE A 680 -3.39 51.04 12.72
CA PHE A 680 -3.56 51.55 14.09
C PHE A 680 -3.17 53.01 14.27
N ASN A 681 -3.70 53.60 15.34
CA ASN A 681 -3.28 54.89 15.87
C ASN A 681 -3.07 54.76 17.39
N ILE A 682 -1.84 55.01 17.85
CA ILE A 682 -1.47 55.03 19.26
C ILE A 682 -1.17 56.48 19.66
N SER A 683 -1.78 56.97 20.73
CA SER A 683 -1.51 58.33 21.21
C SER A 683 -1.46 58.41 22.74
N ASN A 684 -0.59 59.26 23.28
CA ASN A 684 -0.53 59.55 24.71
C ASN A 684 -0.36 58.28 25.57
N THR A 685 0.35 57.27 25.07
CA THR A 685 0.42 55.94 25.68
C THR A 685 1.82 55.69 26.26
N SER A 686 1.89 54.98 27.38
CA SER A 686 3.16 54.68 28.04
C SER A 686 3.44 53.18 28.15
N PHE A 687 4.67 52.79 27.87
CA PHE A 687 5.19 51.44 28.06
C PHE A 687 6.30 51.48 29.11
N SER A 688 6.19 50.72 30.20
CA SER A 688 7.18 50.80 31.28
C SER A 688 7.49 49.48 31.97
N ASN A 689 8.78 49.16 32.18
CA ASN A 689 9.24 47.98 32.93
C ASN A 689 8.74 46.65 32.33
N ASN A 690 8.76 46.49 31.00
CA ASN A 690 8.36 45.23 30.36
C ASN A 690 9.59 44.33 30.20
N LEU A 691 9.41 43.01 30.40
CA LEU A 691 10.51 42.04 30.46
C LEU A 691 11.31 41.97 29.15
N ARG A 692 10.67 42.18 28.00
CA ARG A 692 11.26 42.12 26.67
C ARG A 692 10.82 43.33 25.84
N ASP A 693 10.14 43.13 24.72
CA ASP A 693 9.78 44.20 23.80
C ASP A 693 8.58 45.00 24.33
N ALA A 694 8.65 46.32 24.23
CA ALA A 694 7.53 47.17 24.65
C ALA A 694 6.45 47.22 23.57
N LEU A 695 6.85 47.35 22.31
CA LEU A 695 5.94 47.40 21.17
C LEU A 695 6.57 46.70 19.98
N ASP A 696 5.85 45.72 19.45
CA ASP A 696 6.20 45.01 18.23
C ASP A 696 5.13 45.22 17.15
N VAL A 697 5.58 45.52 15.92
CA VAL A 697 4.75 45.95 14.81
C VAL A 697 5.15 45.24 13.51
N ASP A 698 4.32 44.27 13.12
CA ASP A 698 4.55 43.43 11.96
C ASP A 698 3.57 43.71 10.82
N TYR A 699 4.07 44.06 9.65
CA TYR A 699 3.28 44.22 8.41
C TYR A 699 2.11 45.21 8.52
N CYS A 700 2.30 46.29 9.28
CA CYS A 700 1.26 47.25 9.62
C CYS A 700 1.37 48.59 8.87
N ASN A 701 0.27 49.35 8.91
CA ASN A 701 0.26 50.78 8.60
C ASN A 701 -0.23 51.54 9.83
N GLY A 702 0.53 52.49 10.38
CA GLY A 702 0.08 53.12 11.62
C GLY A 702 0.83 54.37 12.03
N GLU A 703 0.32 55.00 13.08
CA GLU A 703 0.88 56.22 13.66
C GLU A 703 0.99 56.11 15.18
N ILE A 704 2.09 56.62 15.74
CA ILE A 704 2.33 56.70 17.18
C ILE A 704 2.69 58.14 17.55
N ASN A 705 1.89 58.72 18.44
CA ASN A 705 1.99 60.12 18.83
C ASN A 705 2.17 60.29 20.34
N ASN A 706 3.02 61.23 20.75
CA ASN A 706 3.14 61.70 22.13
C ASN A 706 3.22 60.53 23.15
N SER A 707 4.11 59.57 22.90
CA SER A 707 4.16 58.31 23.65
C SER A 707 5.53 58.10 24.29
N PHE A 708 5.53 57.41 25.43
CA PHE A 708 6.68 57.29 26.32
C PHE A 708 7.04 55.83 26.59
N PHE A 709 8.31 55.49 26.45
CA PHE A 709 8.83 54.14 26.66
C PHE A 709 9.91 54.20 27.73
N SER A 710 9.83 53.33 28.74
CA SER A 710 10.82 53.28 29.82
C SER A 710 11.15 51.87 30.27
N PHE A 711 12.42 51.55 30.45
CA PHE A 711 12.87 50.24 30.97
C PHE A 711 12.28 49.06 30.18
N SER A 712 12.57 49.01 28.87
CA SER A 712 12.30 47.83 28.04
C SER A 712 13.44 46.84 28.16
N GLY A 713 13.14 45.58 28.45
CA GLY A 713 14.15 44.52 28.61
C GLY A 713 14.81 44.07 27.30
N ASN A 714 14.17 44.35 26.16
CA ASN A 714 14.75 44.27 24.80
C ASN A 714 14.50 45.60 24.06
N ASP A 715 13.75 45.58 22.95
CA ASP A 715 13.50 46.74 22.09
C ASP A 715 12.36 47.60 22.65
N ALA A 716 12.48 48.92 22.55
CA ALA A 716 11.37 49.80 22.91
C ALA A 716 10.31 49.86 21.80
N ILE A 717 10.73 49.88 20.54
CA ILE A 717 9.85 49.79 19.37
C ILE A 717 10.56 48.91 18.33
N ASP A 718 10.00 47.74 18.01
CA ASP A 718 10.42 46.91 16.87
C ASP A 718 9.39 46.99 15.73
N ILE A 719 9.89 47.05 14.50
CA ILE A 719 9.10 47.31 13.30
C ILE A 719 9.59 46.41 12.18
N SER A 720 8.74 45.49 11.71
CA SER A 720 9.01 44.60 10.59
C SER A 720 7.99 44.75 9.46
N GLY A 721 8.44 44.81 8.21
CA GLY A 721 7.56 44.86 7.02
C GLY A 721 6.50 45.97 6.98
N SER A 722 6.69 47.07 7.71
CA SER A 722 5.61 48.03 8.04
C SER A 722 5.84 49.44 7.49
N LYS A 723 4.77 50.25 7.44
CA LYS A 723 4.84 51.69 7.16
C LYS A 723 4.30 52.50 8.34
N ILE A 724 5.22 53.09 9.11
CA ILE A 724 4.91 53.69 10.40
C ILE A 724 5.30 55.18 10.43
N ASN A 725 4.46 55.98 11.07
CA ASN A 725 4.76 57.37 11.42
C ASN A 725 4.93 57.50 12.94
N LEU A 726 6.02 58.10 13.39
CA LEU A 726 6.28 58.39 14.80
C LEU A 726 6.38 59.90 15.02
N ASN A 727 5.73 60.43 16.05
CA ASN A 727 5.85 61.85 16.37
C ASN A 727 5.80 62.10 17.88
N GLN A 728 6.76 62.88 18.38
CA GLN A 728 6.92 63.19 19.81
C GLN A 728 7.06 61.91 20.64
N ILE A 729 8.12 61.14 20.39
CA ILE A 729 8.41 59.89 21.12
C ILE A 729 9.60 60.11 22.05
N GLU A 730 9.46 59.63 23.28
CA GLU A 730 10.53 59.68 24.27
C GLU A 730 10.78 58.29 24.85
N ILE A 731 12.02 57.80 24.71
CA ILE A 731 12.48 56.48 25.12
C ILE A 731 13.58 56.64 26.17
N HIS A 732 13.44 55.97 27.30
CA HIS A 732 14.43 55.91 28.38
C HIS A 732 14.75 54.46 28.72
N TYR A 733 16.00 54.03 28.68
CA TYR A 733 16.37 52.66 29.06
C TYR A 733 15.72 51.60 28.17
N ALA A 734 16.26 51.43 26.96
CA ALA A 734 16.03 50.24 26.14
C ALA A 734 17.28 49.35 26.19
N ASN A 735 17.13 48.13 26.70
CA ASN A 735 18.26 47.23 26.93
C ASN A 735 18.87 46.68 25.63
N ASP A 736 18.08 46.62 24.55
CA ASP A 736 18.58 46.34 23.19
C ASP A 736 18.48 47.58 22.29
N LYS A 737 17.41 47.79 21.52
CA LYS A 737 17.27 48.97 20.64
C LYS A 737 16.18 49.91 21.11
N GLY A 738 16.46 51.22 21.07
CA GLY A 738 15.42 52.24 21.24
C GLY A 738 14.39 52.16 20.11
N ILE A 739 14.85 52.17 18.86
CA ILE A 739 14.00 51.93 17.68
C ILE A 739 14.71 50.94 16.77
N SER A 740 14.06 49.81 16.51
CA SER A 740 14.48 48.79 15.56
C SER A 740 13.55 48.80 14.34
N VAL A 741 14.14 48.84 13.15
CA VAL A 741 13.39 48.84 11.88
C VAL A 741 14.01 47.82 10.93
N GLY A 742 13.24 46.82 10.50
CA GLY A 742 13.69 45.72 9.66
C GLY A 742 12.74 45.36 8.52
N GLU A 743 13.19 44.42 7.69
CA GLU A 743 12.42 43.74 6.63
C GLU A 743 11.65 44.68 5.69
N SER A 744 12.36 45.59 5.02
CA SER A 744 11.79 46.54 4.02
C SER A 744 10.76 47.52 4.59
N SER A 745 10.84 47.83 5.88
CA SER A 745 9.96 48.80 6.53
C SER A 745 10.25 50.25 6.10
N ASN A 746 9.22 51.09 6.16
CA ASN A 746 9.31 52.53 5.94
C ASN A 746 8.89 53.28 7.21
N LEU A 747 9.83 54.00 7.82
CA LEU A 747 9.57 54.79 9.03
C LEU A 747 9.76 56.28 8.72
N ASN A 748 8.76 57.10 9.02
CA ASN A 748 8.90 58.55 9.10
C ASN A 748 8.71 58.99 10.55
N ALA A 749 9.73 59.62 11.15
CA ALA A 749 9.71 59.99 12.54
C ALA A 749 10.01 61.48 12.74
N LYS A 750 9.38 62.11 13.74
CA LYS A 750 9.59 63.51 14.10
C LYS A 750 9.68 63.71 15.61
N ASN A 751 10.61 64.54 16.09
CA ASN A 751 10.77 64.86 17.52
C ASN A 751 10.97 63.58 18.36
N ILE A 752 12.08 62.89 18.15
CA ILE A 752 12.40 61.64 18.82
C ILE A 752 13.52 61.89 19.84
N LYS A 753 13.30 61.44 21.08
CA LYS A 753 14.31 61.51 22.14
C LYS A 753 14.59 60.11 22.68
N ILE A 754 15.85 59.73 22.70
CA ILE A 754 16.30 58.42 23.20
C ILE A 754 17.40 58.64 24.23
N HIS A 755 17.19 58.13 25.43
CA HIS A 755 18.10 58.27 26.56
C HIS A 755 18.44 56.90 27.11
N ASN A 756 19.73 56.60 27.28
CA ASN A 756 20.19 55.33 27.87
C ASN A 756 19.68 54.11 27.08
N SER A 757 20.27 53.80 25.94
CA SER A 757 19.91 52.58 25.19
C SER A 757 21.16 51.88 24.67
N ASN A 758 21.15 50.56 24.57
CA ASN A 758 22.30 49.86 23.99
C ASN A 758 22.51 50.30 22.54
N ILE A 759 21.48 50.22 21.70
CA ILE A 759 21.45 50.86 20.38
C ILE A 759 20.35 51.92 20.36
N GLY A 760 20.64 53.13 19.92
CA GLY A 760 19.64 54.19 19.80
C GLY A 760 18.63 53.90 18.69
N VAL A 761 19.08 53.93 17.43
CA VAL A 761 18.26 53.62 16.25
C VAL A 761 18.96 52.61 15.35
N ALA A 762 18.28 51.52 14.99
CA ALA A 762 18.74 50.53 14.03
C ALA A 762 17.84 50.48 12.77
N SER A 763 18.45 50.55 11.59
CA SER A 763 17.78 50.33 10.29
C SER A 763 18.40 49.13 9.57
N LYS A 764 17.58 48.12 9.26
CA LYS A 764 18.00 46.80 8.78
C LYS A 764 17.28 46.39 7.50
N ASP A 765 17.89 45.52 6.71
CA ASP A 765 17.19 44.67 5.72
C ASP A 765 16.29 45.43 4.71
N LEU A 766 16.88 46.28 3.86
CA LEU A 766 16.19 47.17 2.89
C LEU A 766 15.25 48.23 3.48
N SER A 767 15.22 48.40 4.80
CA SER A 767 14.39 49.41 5.44
C SER A 767 14.83 50.83 5.09
N ASN A 768 13.86 51.75 5.07
CA ASN A 768 14.05 53.17 4.80
C ASN A 768 13.51 54.00 5.95
N VAL A 769 14.42 54.60 6.72
CA VAL A 769 14.10 55.37 7.91
C VAL A 769 14.42 56.85 7.69
N GLN A 770 13.44 57.71 7.94
CA GLN A 770 13.57 59.17 7.88
C GLN A 770 13.20 59.76 9.24
N ILE A 771 14.11 60.52 9.85
CA ILE A 771 13.88 61.15 11.16
C ILE A 771 14.16 62.65 11.08
N GLN A 772 13.22 63.46 11.53
CA GLN A 772 13.41 64.89 11.75
C GLN A 772 13.44 65.18 13.26
N ASP A 773 14.41 65.96 13.73
CA ASP A 773 14.55 66.35 15.14
C ASP A 773 14.79 65.12 16.04
N LEU A 774 16.02 64.57 16.00
CA LEU A 774 16.45 63.41 16.80
C LEU A 774 17.43 63.84 17.89
N GLU A 775 17.20 63.40 19.13
CA GLU A 775 18.15 63.52 20.23
C GLU A 775 18.45 62.13 20.80
N ILE A 776 19.72 61.72 20.78
CA ILE A 776 20.19 60.50 21.46
C ILE A 776 21.21 60.91 22.53
N LYS A 777 20.96 60.51 23.79
CA LYS A 777 21.88 60.74 24.92
C LYS A 777 22.25 59.43 25.59
N THR A 778 23.55 59.20 25.78
CA THR A 778 24.08 58.10 26.60
C THR A 778 23.70 56.72 26.05
N SER A 779 24.08 56.40 24.81
CA SER A 779 23.89 55.07 24.22
C SER A 779 25.23 54.36 23.97
N GLU A 780 25.25 53.02 24.00
CA GLU A 780 26.46 52.29 23.62
C GLU A 780 26.76 52.51 22.13
N ILE A 781 25.74 52.33 21.28
CA ILE A 781 25.76 52.66 19.86
C ILE A 781 24.64 53.66 19.57
N GLY A 782 24.96 54.83 19.01
CA GLY A 782 23.96 55.82 18.65
C GLY A 782 23.07 55.33 17.51
N LEU A 783 23.67 55.00 16.37
CA LEU A 783 22.97 54.60 15.14
C LEU A 783 23.58 53.32 14.55
N ALA A 784 22.77 52.39 14.07
CA ALA A 784 23.22 51.20 13.36
C ALA A 784 22.46 51.02 12.04
N VAL A 785 23.17 50.83 10.92
CA VAL A 785 22.54 50.64 9.60
C VAL A 785 23.23 49.50 8.86
N PHE A 786 22.52 48.40 8.65
CA PHE A 786 23.13 47.15 8.18
C PHE A 786 22.16 46.15 7.55
N GLN A 787 22.68 45.07 6.97
CA GLN A 787 21.91 43.94 6.49
C GLN A 787 22.09 42.76 7.45
N LYS A 788 21.02 42.32 8.11
CA LYS A 788 21.00 41.15 9.00
C LYS A 788 20.68 39.88 8.22
N LYS A 789 19.70 39.95 7.33
CA LYS A 789 19.15 38.80 6.60
C LYS A 789 19.63 38.80 5.14
N PRO A 790 20.24 37.69 4.66
CA PRO A 790 20.83 37.64 3.32
C PRO A 790 19.80 37.76 2.19
N GLU A 791 18.55 37.36 2.43
CA GLU A 791 17.43 37.48 1.47
C GLU A 791 16.95 38.92 1.26
N PHE A 792 17.37 39.85 2.12
CA PHE A 792 17.18 41.29 1.95
C PHE A 792 18.46 41.93 1.40
N GLY A 793 18.67 43.21 1.69
CA GLY A 793 19.73 44.04 1.13
C GLY A 793 20.02 45.23 2.05
N PRO A 794 20.87 46.17 1.62
CA PRO A 794 21.35 47.26 2.45
C PRO A 794 20.23 48.23 2.85
N ALA A 795 20.31 48.74 4.09
CA ALA A 795 19.31 49.61 4.67
C ALA A 795 19.66 51.10 4.53
N LYS A 796 18.68 51.97 4.79
CA LYS A 796 18.82 53.43 4.71
C LYS A 796 18.33 54.12 5.98
N LEU A 797 19.08 55.14 6.42
CA LEU A 797 18.71 56.02 7.52
C LEU A 797 19.08 57.46 7.17
N ASN A 798 18.11 58.36 7.19
CA ASN A 798 18.29 59.78 6.94
C ASN A 798 17.77 60.60 8.13
N ILE A 799 18.63 61.40 8.73
CA ILE A 799 18.32 62.21 9.92
C ILE A 799 18.57 63.68 9.62
N THR A 800 17.53 64.50 9.81
CA THR A 800 17.59 65.97 9.73
C THR A 800 17.46 66.57 11.13
N ASN A 801 18.40 67.43 11.51
CA ASN A 801 18.48 68.00 12.86
C ASN A 801 18.62 66.92 13.97
N GLY A 802 19.65 66.07 13.83
CA GLY A 802 20.01 65.03 14.79
C GLY A 802 21.17 65.44 15.69
N THR A 803 21.06 65.18 16.99
CA THR A 803 22.12 65.38 17.98
C THR A 803 22.41 64.05 18.70
N LEU A 804 23.66 63.60 18.63
CA LEU A 804 24.17 62.44 19.37
C LEU A 804 25.10 62.96 20.46
N PHE A 805 24.80 62.65 21.72
CA PHE A 805 25.57 63.12 22.87
C PHE A 805 25.95 61.95 23.77
N SER A 806 27.22 61.87 24.16
CA SER A 806 27.76 60.81 25.03
C SER A 806 27.44 59.39 24.54
N CYS A 807 27.49 59.13 23.24
CA CYS A 807 27.43 57.77 22.69
C CYS A 807 28.85 57.17 22.66
N ASN A 808 29.03 55.91 23.08
CA ASN A 808 30.36 55.27 23.04
C ASN A 808 30.81 55.04 21.59
N VAL A 809 29.89 54.62 20.73
CA VAL A 809 30.03 54.55 19.28
C VAL A 809 28.92 55.42 18.67
N GLU A 810 29.26 56.48 17.95
CA GLU A 810 28.24 57.36 17.36
C GLU A 810 27.39 56.62 16.31
N TYR A 811 28.04 55.85 15.44
CA TYR A 811 27.35 55.05 14.44
C TYR A 811 28.13 53.82 13.96
N LEU A 812 27.39 52.79 13.55
CA LEU A 812 27.86 51.64 12.78
C LEU A 812 27.15 51.62 11.43
N LEU A 813 27.92 51.69 10.35
CA LEU A 813 27.41 51.68 8.98
C LEU A 813 28.06 50.55 8.19
N GLU A 814 27.25 49.59 7.76
CA GLU A 814 27.68 48.48 6.91
C GLU A 814 27.89 48.92 5.46
N ASN A 815 28.79 48.24 4.76
CA ASN A 815 29.04 48.46 3.33
C ASN A 815 27.74 48.39 2.52
N LYS A 816 27.56 49.33 1.58
CA LYS A 816 26.38 49.54 0.71
C LYS A 816 25.13 50.09 1.39
N SER A 817 25.06 50.11 2.72
CA SER A 817 24.02 50.83 3.44
C SER A 817 24.26 52.34 3.38
N THR A 818 23.22 53.15 3.59
CA THR A 818 23.34 54.62 3.52
C THR A 818 22.87 55.29 4.79
N LEU A 819 23.74 56.11 5.39
CA LEU A 819 23.43 56.97 6.53
C LEU A 819 23.71 58.44 6.18
N THR A 820 22.67 59.28 6.30
CA THR A 820 22.78 60.74 6.20
C THR A 820 22.41 61.36 7.53
N LEU A 821 23.29 62.19 8.10
CA LEU A 821 23.06 62.92 9.35
C LEU A 821 23.31 64.42 9.13
N ASN A 822 22.30 65.27 9.39
CA ASN A 822 22.38 66.73 9.23
C ASN A 822 22.89 67.17 7.84
N ASN A 823 22.30 66.59 6.79
CA ASN A 823 22.67 66.79 5.38
C ASN A 823 24.09 66.34 5.01
N LYS A 824 24.77 65.54 5.85
CA LYS A 824 26.06 64.93 5.54
C LYS A 824 25.94 63.42 5.38
N ASN A 825 26.39 62.90 4.25
CA ASN A 825 26.53 61.45 4.06
C ASN A 825 27.74 60.94 4.83
N LEU A 826 27.53 59.95 5.69
CA LEU A 826 28.60 59.31 6.46
C LEU A 826 29.20 58.14 5.67
N LYS A 827 30.48 57.83 5.94
CA LYS A 827 31.19 56.71 5.32
C LYS A 827 30.97 55.44 6.11
N ASP A 828 30.95 54.31 5.41
CA ASP A 828 30.87 52.98 6.01
C ASP A 828 32.03 52.76 6.98
N THR A 829 31.74 52.08 8.09
CA THR A 829 32.69 51.87 9.19
C THR A 829 33.15 50.42 9.25
N ILE A 830 32.32 49.46 8.82
CA ILE A 830 32.56 48.02 8.99
C ILE A 830 31.95 47.24 7.81
N ILE A 831 32.55 46.10 7.44
CA ILE A 831 32.09 45.24 6.34
C ILE A 831 30.82 44.47 6.70
N ASP A 832 30.73 43.98 7.93
CA ASP A 832 29.61 43.20 8.48
C ASP A 832 29.34 43.71 9.89
N VAL A 833 28.27 44.50 10.03
CA VAL A 833 27.81 45.05 11.31
C VAL A 833 26.95 44.02 12.04
N SER A 834 26.29 43.11 11.31
CA SER A 834 25.41 42.11 11.91
C SER A 834 26.18 41.18 12.86
N SER A 835 27.36 40.69 12.48
CA SER A 835 28.18 39.79 13.32
C SER A 835 28.81 40.45 14.55
N LEU A 836 28.72 41.78 14.66
CA LEU A 836 29.14 42.52 15.85
C LEU A 836 28.01 42.76 16.85
N ILE A 837 26.77 42.78 16.37
CA ILE A 837 25.57 43.05 17.18
C ILE A 837 24.90 41.75 17.66
N TYR A 838 24.91 40.71 16.82
CA TYR A 838 24.31 39.39 17.10
C TYR A 838 25.39 38.30 17.07
#